data_AF-A0AAN9UE55-F1
#
_entry.id   AF-A0AAN9UE55-F1
#
_cell.length_a   1.000
_cell.length_b   1.000
_cell.length_c   1.000
_cell.angle_alpha   90.00
_cell.angle_beta   90.00
_cell.angle_gamma   90.00
#
_symmetry.space_group_name_H-M   'P 1'
#
loop_
_entity.id
_entity.type
_entity.pdbx_description
1 polymer ?
#
loop_
_entity_poly.entity_id
_entity_poly.type
_entity_poly.pdbx_seq_one_letter_code
_entity_poly.pdbx_strand_id
1 'polypeptide(L)'
;MPFTPAAQVALLKWVNTFRVADHGPADSMSDLADGVILSHMLYDLDPTYDTSEIDRTGGSSKWLTQKRNLQSVYKGLFKYMRREAPECVPLAQVADFRAIAENPDAEGLTQVPSPEYEIKFLASGKCEKILTKLATKLVAVFLATAVMNSNEDVRLKAISKVQGPLNPAEQNEIRRILEQKQTEMSELAAKAEEESAGDRDPDLEHEEERLRLEASLEKKVRELDMATKRYADLHTRHGNLQESHDEIKAKLAEVETELAEIRKLHGADESQRVQALQRKIDEQAALIAGQEEEIDNYQTKQRAMEVELERLKASSEEGQEYKDKFDELHHQMQELERKANAADRYKQKLATQRNLEQEVATLQYELESRRELDNQLKKAMLERDRLHMTEKEMLAAMTQIEQSLNDERDRKDQYRLLYEELKAEFAQLDHQNNVNEKYIEDMKEQLGETGAVPRAPSPGSQIGGLNNLEHELQQTTHDLSKVKLLEAEVEVLRHGAATSTQADDLRRELERVKAERDVATKNYQLVFEKHGVAQEQIEALLNNMVGEGLVNGIDEALKSGPLSVLTSNYYRHVAFANLRSQYAEASKELAELKVQNRKLEEVAKDKDREMLAMKTDCALLEDPRYDFEYGTDDDVTTVDAVGQERLDALEQLKKSDQLIAASLRSELDFLRVKYNNLEIENNMHKEHLLDALVAKERLSKERELEGISGNVAPEGVDQAAYDERLKDYRSKAEKLRDRVILQKEQLEKADQERFELQKRIKALESGSALAAQKAAHEQIIKNLQRENAMISTAWYDLTSRLQSNHVVLQRKDQPKSWLNKQRQMVNGKS
;
A
#
# COMPACT_ATOMS: atom_id res chain seq x y z
N MET A 1 -56.31 29.98 -91.90
CA MET A 1 -55.95 28.62 -92.41
C MET A 1 -56.21 27.57 -91.34
N PRO A 2 -56.45 26.29 -91.69
CA PRO A 2 -56.20 25.18 -90.79
C PRO A 2 -54.68 24.99 -90.61
N PHE A 3 -54.24 24.53 -89.44
CA PHE A 3 -52.82 24.22 -89.20
C PHE A 3 -52.38 22.95 -89.94
N THR A 4 -51.12 22.89 -90.37
CA THR A 4 -50.53 21.69 -90.99
C THR A 4 -50.51 20.52 -89.99
N PRO A 5 -50.40 19.25 -90.44
CA PRO A 5 -50.21 18.13 -89.52
C PRO A 5 -48.95 18.28 -88.65
N ALA A 6 -47.86 18.83 -89.20
CA ALA A 6 -46.63 19.13 -88.47
C ALA A 6 -46.85 20.18 -87.36
N ALA A 7 -47.58 21.27 -87.68
CA ALA A 7 -47.95 22.30 -86.72
C ALA A 7 -48.84 21.74 -85.62
N GLN A 8 -49.81 20.88 -85.94
CA GLN A 8 -50.66 20.24 -84.94
C GLN A 8 -49.86 19.34 -83.99
N VAL A 9 -48.89 18.56 -84.50
CA VAL A 9 -47.99 17.74 -83.67
C VAL A 9 -47.05 18.59 -82.81
N ALA A 10 -46.47 19.66 -83.36
CA ALA A 10 -45.59 20.56 -82.60
C ALA A 10 -46.35 21.29 -81.48
N LEU A 11 -47.54 21.82 -81.78
CA LEU A 11 -48.44 22.41 -80.77
C LEU A 11 -48.83 21.39 -79.68
N LEU A 12 -49.21 20.17 -80.07
CA LEU A 12 -49.60 19.12 -79.12
C LEU A 12 -48.44 18.71 -78.19
N LYS A 13 -47.22 18.59 -78.73
CA LYS A 13 -46.02 18.34 -77.93
C LYS A 13 -45.71 19.47 -76.95
N TRP A 14 -45.90 20.73 -77.37
CA TRP A 14 -45.75 21.88 -76.47
C TRP A 14 -46.82 21.90 -75.37
N VAL A 15 -48.07 21.59 -75.69
CA VAL A 15 -49.16 21.41 -74.71
C VAL A 15 -48.80 20.33 -73.68
N ASN A 16 -48.26 19.19 -74.12
CA ASN A 16 -47.85 18.09 -73.24
C ASN A 16 -46.63 18.42 -72.32
N THR A 17 -46.05 19.62 -72.40
CA THR A 17 -45.08 20.12 -71.40
C THR A 17 -45.76 20.64 -70.13
N PHE A 18 -47.06 20.90 -70.17
CA PHE A 18 -47.88 21.32 -69.03
C PHE A 18 -48.46 20.06 -68.37
N ARG A 19 -47.85 19.61 -67.27
CA ARG A 19 -48.31 18.42 -66.54
C ARG A 19 -49.61 18.73 -65.78
N VAL A 20 -50.68 18.02 -66.13
CA VAL A 20 -51.95 18.01 -65.39
C VAL A 20 -51.93 16.85 -64.39
N ALA A 21 -52.28 17.09 -63.13
CA ALA A 21 -52.21 16.07 -62.09
C ALA A 21 -53.21 14.90 -62.32
N ASP A 22 -54.37 15.21 -62.89
CA ASP A 22 -55.50 14.29 -63.03
C ASP A 22 -55.68 13.72 -64.45
N HIS A 23 -54.78 14.04 -65.39
CA HIS A 23 -54.94 13.70 -66.82
C HIS A 23 -53.62 13.29 -67.46
N GLY A 24 -53.67 12.32 -68.38
CA GLY A 24 -52.52 11.90 -69.17
C GLY A 24 -52.08 12.96 -70.20
N PRO A 25 -50.94 12.75 -70.90
CA PRO A 25 -50.62 13.53 -72.08
C PRO A 25 -51.72 13.36 -73.15
N ALA A 26 -51.96 14.40 -73.95
CA ALA A 26 -52.88 14.32 -75.08
C ALA A 26 -52.19 13.66 -76.29
N ASP A 27 -52.78 12.57 -76.80
CA ASP A 27 -52.31 11.85 -77.98
C ASP A 27 -52.80 12.50 -79.29
N SER A 28 -53.86 13.30 -79.22
CA SER A 28 -54.50 13.95 -80.36
C SER A 28 -54.95 15.38 -80.07
N MET A 29 -55.09 16.19 -81.11
CA MET A 29 -55.65 17.55 -81.01
C MET A 29 -57.14 17.55 -80.58
N SER A 30 -57.84 16.42 -80.72
CA SER A 30 -59.21 16.21 -80.26
C SER A 30 -59.33 16.13 -78.74
N ASP A 31 -58.29 15.68 -78.04
CA ASP A 31 -58.32 15.52 -76.58
C ASP A 31 -58.34 16.89 -75.88
N LEU A 32 -57.79 17.92 -76.55
CA LEU A 32 -57.84 19.32 -76.09
C LEU A 32 -59.22 19.97 -76.25
N ALA A 33 -60.18 19.30 -76.91
CA ALA A 33 -61.53 19.84 -77.14
C ALA A 33 -62.38 19.90 -75.86
N ASP A 34 -61.97 19.24 -74.77
CA ASP A 34 -62.67 19.25 -73.48
C ASP A 34 -62.41 20.50 -72.62
N GLY A 35 -61.37 21.27 -72.96
CA GLY A 35 -60.91 22.43 -72.22
C GLY A 35 -60.17 22.15 -70.91
N VAL A 36 -60.06 20.89 -70.46
CA VAL A 36 -59.42 20.54 -69.19
C VAL A 36 -57.93 20.87 -69.24
N ILE A 37 -57.19 20.37 -70.23
CA ILE A 37 -55.76 20.66 -70.36
C ILE A 37 -55.53 22.16 -70.60
N LEU A 38 -56.37 22.82 -71.41
CA LEU A 38 -56.24 24.26 -71.69
C LEU A 38 -56.54 25.13 -70.46
N SER A 39 -57.37 24.67 -69.52
CA SER A 39 -57.63 25.36 -68.26
C SER A 39 -56.42 25.34 -67.32
N HIS A 40 -55.68 24.23 -67.29
CA HIS A 40 -54.43 24.11 -66.52
C HIS A 40 -53.29 24.91 -67.18
N MET A 41 -53.26 24.97 -68.52
CA MET A 41 -52.36 25.89 -69.23
C MET A 41 -52.66 27.36 -68.91
N LEU A 42 -53.94 27.74 -68.81
CA LEU A 42 -54.34 29.08 -68.43
C LEU A 42 -53.97 29.38 -66.97
N TYR A 43 -54.09 28.42 -66.05
CA TYR A 43 -53.64 28.59 -64.66
C TYR A 43 -52.11 28.71 -64.52
N ASP A 44 -51.32 28.02 -65.36
CA ASP A 44 -49.86 28.15 -65.40
C ASP A 44 -49.37 29.51 -65.97
N LEU A 45 -50.28 30.30 -66.57
CA LEU A 45 -50.06 31.66 -67.09
C LEU A 45 -50.70 32.73 -66.19
N ASP A 46 -51.92 32.50 -65.71
CA ASP A 46 -52.68 33.35 -64.80
C ASP A 46 -53.14 32.54 -63.57
N PRO A 47 -52.37 32.54 -62.47
CA PRO A 47 -52.78 31.89 -61.21
C PRO A 47 -54.06 32.46 -60.58
N THR A 48 -54.66 33.53 -61.15
CA THR A 48 -55.97 34.05 -60.74
C THR A 48 -57.16 33.44 -61.51
N TYR A 49 -56.91 32.49 -62.42
CA TYR A 49 -57.94 31.73 -63.13
C TYR A 49 -58.33 30.45 -62.37
N ASP A 50 -59.62 30.27 -62.08
CA ASP A 50 -60.12 29.11 -61.33
C ASP A 50 -60.35 27.90 -62.25
N THR A 51 -59.61 26.80 -62.01
CA THR A 51 -59.75 25.55 -62.77
C THR A 51 -60.91 24.68 -62.29
N SER A 52 -61.58 25.03 -61.19
CA SER A 52 -62.76 24.33 -60.66
C SER A 52 -64.07 24.67 -61.40
N GLU A 53 -64.11 25.77 -62.17
CA GLU A 53 -65.23 26.09 -63.07
C GLU A 53 -65.39 25.09 -64.23
N ILE A 54 -64.37 24.26 -64.49
CA ILE A 54 -64.35 23.30 -65.60
C ILE A 54 -65.10 22.03 -65.20
N ASP A 55 -66.27 21.85 -65.79
CA ASP A 55 -67.10 20.67 -65.53
C ASP A 55 -66.50 19.42 -66.18
N ARG A 56 -66.08 18.49 -65.34
CA ARG A 56 -65.55 17.18 -65.71
C ARG A 56 -66.62 16.07 -65.62
N THR A 57 -67.85 16.41 -65.25
CA THR A 57 -68.94 15.44 -65.02
C THR A 57 -69.84 15.30 -66.25
N GLY A 58 -70.18 14.06 -66.60
CA GLY A 58 -70.96 13.72 -67.79
C GLY A 58 -72.47 14.02 -67.71
N GLY A 59 -72.89 15.04 -66.94
CA GLY A 59 -74.30 15.34 -66.68
C GLY A 59 -75.05 16.05 -67.83
N SER A 60 -74.34 16.48 -68.87
CA SER A 60 -74.90 17.13 -70.08
C SER A 60 -74.34 16.47 -71.35
N SER A 61 -74.92 16.77 -72.51
CA SER A 61 -74.38 16.33 -73.80
C SER A 61 -72.89 16.70 -73.91
N LYS A 62 -72.03 15.71 -74.24
CA LYS A 62 -70.57 15.87 -74.32
C LYS A 62 -70.18 17.17 -75.03
N TRP A 63 -70.80 17.42 -76.19
CA TRP A 63 -70.67 18.63 -76.99
C TRP A 63 -70.89 19.94 -76.20
N LEU A 64 -71.95 20.02 -75.41
CA LEU A 64 -72.33 21.23 -74.68
C LEU A 64 -71.40 21.48 -73.48
N THR A 65 -71.03 20.42 -72.75
CA THR A 65 -70.03 20.51 -71.67
C THR A 65 -68.69 20.99 -72.23
N GLN A 66 -68.18 20.35 -73.29
CA GLN A 66 -66.94 20.75 -73.96
C GLN A 66 -67.00 22.20 -74.49
N LYS A 67 -68.13 22.60 -75.11
CA LYS A 67 -68.34 23.98 -75.59
C LYS A 67 -68.30 25.01 -74.46
N ARG A 68 -68.93 24.73 -73.32
CA ARG A 68 -68.91 25.63 -72.14
C ARG A 68 -67.52 25.71 -71.52
N ASN A 69 -66.82 24.59 -71.41
CA ASN A 69 -65.45 24.55 -70.87
C ASN A 69 -64.49 25.40 -71.72
N LEU A 70 -64.50 25.23 -73.05
CA LEU A 70 -63.73 26.10 -73.95
C LEU A 70 -64.22 27.56 -73.95
N GLN A 71 -65.46 27.84 -73.58
CA GLN A 71 -65.94 29.22 -73.38
C GLN A 71 -65.34 29.87 -72.13
N SER A 72 -65.21 29.15 -71.00
CA SER A 72 -64.54 29.73 -69.80
C SER A 72 -63.05 29.96 -70.09
N VAL A 73 -62.37 28.98 -70.70
CA VAL A 73 -60.97 29.11 -71.15
C VAL A 73 -60.77 30.32 -72.07
N TYR A 74 -61.64 30.54 -73.07
CA TYR A 74 -61.58 31.73 -73.94
C TYR A 74 -61.82 33.04 -73.17
N LYS A 75 -62.82 33.09 -72.27
CA LYS A 75 -63.12 34.29 -71.46
C LYS A 75 -61.98 34.63 -70.51
N GLY A 76 -61.40 33.62 -69.84
CA GLY A 76 -60.27 33.76 -68.94
C GLY A 76 -59.02 34.25 -69.69
N LEU A 77 -58.69 33.61 -70.82
CA LEU A 77 -57.59 34.06 -71.68
C LEU A 77 -57.80 35.50 -72.19
N PHE A 78 -59.01 35.86 -72.61
CA PHE A 78 -59.31 37.23 -73.07
C PHE A 78 -59.22 38.28 -71.93
N LYS A 79 -59.62 37.90 -70.71
CA LYS A 79 -59.45 38.73 -69.50
C LYS A 79 -57.97 38.91 -69.16
N TYR A 80 -57.16 37.85 -69.24
CA TYR A 80 -55.71 37.89 -69.07
C TYR A 80 -55.03 38.76 -70.12
N MET A 81 -55.38 38.60 -71.41
CA MET A 81 -54.86 39.41 -72.52
C MET A 81 -55.12 40.90 -72.29
N ARG A 82 -56.34 41.28 -71.86
CA ARG A 82 -56.66 42.68 -71.51
C ARG A 82 -55.90 43.23 -70.30
N ARG A 83 -55.27 42.39 -69.49
CA ARG A 83 -54.54 42.76 -68.26
C ARG A 83 -53.02 42.80 -68.48
N GLU A 84 -52.45 41.75 -69.07
CA GLU A 84 -51.00 41.54 -69.17
C GLU A 84 -50.43 41.62 -70.61
N ALA A 85 -51.28 41.48 -71.63
CA ALA A 85 -50.86 41.41 -73.04
C ALA A 85 -51.84 42.15 -73.99
N PRO A 86 -52.09 43.46 -73.77
CA PRO A 86 -53.14 44.21 -74.47
C PRO A 86 -52.94 44.26 -75.99
N GLU A 87 -51.69 44.27 -76.47
CA GLU A 87 -51.34 44.22 -77.90
C GLU A 87 -51.89 42.96 -78.57
N CYS A 88 -51.94 41.82 -77.87
CA CYS A 88 -52.48 40.58 -78.42
C CYS A 88 -54.02 40.55 -78.50
N VAL A 89 -54.75 41.52 -77.92
CA VAL A 89 -56.23 41.52 -77.86
C VAL A 89 -56.93 41.34 -79.23
N PRO A 90 -56.45 41.88 -80.37
CA PRO A 90 -57.02 41.58 -81.69
C PRO A 90 -57.01 40.09 -82.05
N LEU A 91 -56.02 39.30 -81.60
CA LEU A 91 -55.93 37.86 -81.88
C LEU A 91 -57.07 37.04 -81.23
N ALA A 92 -57.81 37.61 -80.28
CA ALA A 92 -59.03 37.00 -79.76
C ALA A 92 -60.13 36.86 -80.82
N GLN A 93 -60.10 37.68 -81.89
CA GLN A 93 -60.96 37.53 -83.06
C GLN A 93 -60.54 36.35 -83.97
N VAL A 94 -59.29 35.88 -83.86
CA VAL A 94 -58.83 34.72 -84.64
C VAL A 94 -59.29 33.40 -84.00
N ALA A 95 -59.36 33.37 -82.67
CA ALA A 95 -60.01 32.29 -81.91
C ALA A 95 -61.49 32.59 -81.60
N ASP A 96 -62.18 33.33 -82.47
CA ASP A 96 -63.52 33.83 -82.20
C ASP A 96 -64.53 32.74 -81.80
N PHE A 97 -65.14 32.97 -80.63
CA PHE A 97 -66.19 32.14 -80.07
C PHE A 97 -67.59 32.57 -80.55
N ARG A 98 -67.77 33.80 -81.04
CA ARG A 98 -69.07 34.28 -81.56
C ARG A 98 -69.50 33.52 -82.82
N ALA A 99 -68.57 33.23 -83.74
CA ALA A 99 -68.80 32.34 -84.88
C ALA A 99 -69.26 30.91 -84.50
N ILE A 100 -69.10 30.50 -83.23
CA ILE A 100 -69.55 29.20 -82.69
C ILE A 100 -70.86 29.36 -81.88
N ALA A 101 -71.27 30.60 -81.57
CA ALA A 101 -72.61 30.93 -81.09
C ALA A 101 -73.59 31.21 -82.25
N GLU A 102 -73.11 31.85 -83.32
CA GLU A 102 -73.90 32.37 -84.44
C GLU A 102 -74.14 31.34 -85.58
N ASN A 103 -73.51 30.16 -85.50
CA ASN A 103 -73.86 28.97 -86.28
C ASN A 103 -73.76 27.75 -85.34
N PRO A 104 -74.86 27.00 -85.13
CA PRO A 104 -75.53 26.26 -86.21
C PRO A 104 -76.94 26.76 -86.52
N ASP A 105 -77.21 26.99 -87.81
CA ASP A 105 -78.47 27.41 -88.42
C ASP A 105 -79.18 28.59 -87.73
N ALA A 106 -79.11 29.77 -88.34
CA ALA A 106 -79.76 31.00 -87.85
C ALA A 106 -81.30 30.97 -87.81
N GLU A 107 -81.93 29.85 -88.18
CA GLU A 107 -83.36 29.57 -87.99
C GLU A 107 -83.62 28.36 -87.04
N GLY A 108 -82.58 27.61 -86.66
CA GLY A 108 -82.66 26.31 -85.98
C GLY A 108 -82.73 26.34 -84.45
N LEU A 109 -82.74 27.53 -83.83
CA LEU A 109 -82.88 27.71 -82.37
C LEU A 109 -84.14 28.46 -81.93
N THR A 110 -85.01 28.83 -82.89
CA THR A 110 -86.37 29.36 -82.62
C THR A 110 -87.50 28.48 -83.14
N GLN A 111 -87.18 27.39 -83.86
CA GLN A 111 -88.07 26.24 -84.03
C GLN A 111 -87.29 24.98 -83.69
N VAL A 112 -87.95 24.03 -83.02
CA VAL A 112 -87.33 22.76 -82.59
C VAL A 112 -86.95 21.93 -83.82
N PRO A 113 -85.66 21.65 -84.07
CA PRO A 113 -85.28 20.65 -85.07
C PRO A 113 -85.85 19.30 -84.63
N SER A 114 -86.44 18.54 -85.54
CA SER A 114 -86.86 17.16 -85.24
C SER A 114 -85.70 16.40 -84.59
N PRO A 115 -85.93 15.56 -83.55
CA PRO A 115 -84.85 14.84 -82.88
C PRO A 115 -84.02 13.98 -83.85
N GLU A 116 -84.56 13.57 -85.00
CA GLU A 116 -83.76 12.96 -86.06
C GLU A 116 -82.63 13.86 -86.59
N TYR A 117 -82.87 15.16 -86.73
CA TYR A 117 -81.89 16.11 -87.27
C TYR A 117 -80.82 16.42 -86.22
N GLU A 118 -81.20 16.56 -84.95
CA GLU A 118 -80.25 16.72 -83.84
C GLU A 118 -79.38 15.46 -83.66
N ILE A 119 -79.99 14.27 -83.69
CA ILE A 119 -79.28 12.98 -83.69
C ILE A 119 -78.34 12.86 -84.90
N LYS A 120 -78.80 13.19 -86.12
CA LYS A 120 -77.96 13.17 -87.34
C LYS A 120 -76.82 14.19 -87.27
N PHE A 121 -77.05 15.38 -86.71
CA PHE A 121 -76.03 16.43 -86.57
C PHE A 121 -74.95 16.03 -85.55
N LEU A 122 -75.35 15.54 -84.38
CA LEU A 122 -74.44 15.04 -83.35
C LEU A 122 -73.66 13.80 -83.85
N ALA A 123 -74.34 12.83 -84.47
CA ALA A 123 -73.71 11.62 -85.03
C ALA A 123 -72.80 11.90 -86.24
N SER A 124 -72.92 13.05 -86.91
CA SER A 124 -72.06 13.40 -88.05
C SER A 124 -70.61 13.72 -87.69
N GLY A 125 -70.28 13.86 -86.39
CA GLY A 125 -68.96 14.28 -85.92
C GLY A 125 -68.56 15.70 -86.34
N LYS A 126 -69.45 16.48 -86.96
CA LYS A 126 -69.21 17.89 -87.31
C LYS A 126 -68.98 18.74 -86.05
N CYS A 127 -69.78 18.49 -85.00
CA CYS A 127 -69.63 19.10 -83.68
C CYS A 127 -68.19 18.97 -83.17
N GLU A 128 -67.73 17.75 -82.86
CA GLU A 128 -66.41 17.52 -82.29
C GLU A 128 -65.29 18.17 -83.12
N LYS A 129 -65.37 18.09 -84.47
CA LYS A 129 -64.44 18.77 -85.40
C LYS A 129 -64.44 20.31 -85.30
N ILE A 130 -65.51 20.95 -84.83
CA ILE A 130 -65.57 22.40 -84.58
C ILE A 130 -64.84 22.75 -83.27
N LEU A 131 -65.08 22.03 -82.18
CA LEU A 131 -64.36 22.29 -80.92
C LEU A 131 -62.88 21.89 -81.01
N THR A 132 -62.52 20.81 -81.72
CA THR A 132 -61.11 20.49 -82.03
C THR A 132 -60.44 21.67 -82.75
N LYS A 133 -61.09 22.26 -83.77
CA LYS A 133 -60.57 23.44 -84.48
C LYS A 133 -60.47 24.68 -83.58
N LEU A 134 -61.44 24.89 -82.68
CA LEU A 134 -61.37 25.96 -81.68
C LEU A 134 -60.20 25.72 -80.73
N ALA A 135 -60.03 24.52 -80.19
CA ALA A 135 -58.92 24.15 -79.32
C ALA A 135 -57.57 24.36 -80.03
N THR A 136 -57.41 23.96 -81.30
CA THR A 136 -56.16 24.23 -82.05
C THR A 136 -55.90 25.74 -82.20
N LYS A 137 -56.94 26.53 -82.49
CA LYS A 137 -56.84 28.00 -82.56
C LYS A 137 -56.48 28.60 -81.20
N LEU A 138 -57.13 28.17 -80.11
CA LEU A 138 -56.88 28.62 -78.75
C LEU A 138 -55.44 28.31 -78.34
N VAL A 139 -54.94 27.08 -78.57
CA VAL A 139 -53.55 26.71 -78.29
C VAL A 139 -52.55 27.61 -79.03
N ALA A 140 -52.83 27.98 -80.28
CA ALA A 140 -51.98 28.93 -81.03
C ALA A 140 -52.06 30.38 -80.47
N VAL A 141 -53.21 30.81 -79.93
CA VAL A 141 -53.34 32.10 -79.23
C VAL A 141 -52.71 32.06 -77.83
N PHE A 142 -52.78 30.93 -77.11
CA PHE A 142 -52.02 30.70 -75.87
C PHE A 142 -50.51 30.79 -76.11
N LEU A 143 -50.01 30.10 -77.13
CA LEU A 143 -48.59 30.17 -77.53
C LEU A 143 -48.17 31.61 -77.87
N ALA A 144 -48.98 32.33 -78.67
CA ALA A 144 -48.75 33.73 -79.00
C ALA A 144 -48.72 34.63 -77.75
N THR A 145 -49.74 34.55 -76.89
CA THR A 145 -49.90 35.41 -75.70
C THR A 145 -48.94 35.09 -74.56
N ALA A 146 -48.35 33.88 -74.53
CA ALA A 146 -47.31 33.49 -73.59
C ALA A 146 -45.91 33.90 -74.08
N VAL A 147 -45.59 33.72 -75.37
CA VAL A 147 -44.26 34.02 -75.93
C VAL A 147 -44.11 35.50 -76.30
N MET A 148 -45.18 36.19 -76.66
CA MET A 148 -45.19 37.63 -76.96
C MET A 148 -45.77 38.43 -75.78
N ASN A 149 -45.61 37.91 -74.55
CA ASN A 149 -46.06 38.59 -73.34
C ASN A 149 -45.12 39.77 -72.99
N SER A 150 -45.68 40.80 -72.35
CA SER A 150 -44.90 41.91 -71.80
C SER A 150 -44.06 41.49 -70.59
N ASN A 151 -44.56 40.51 -69.82
CA ASN A 151 -43.89 39.94 -68.65
C ASN A 151 -42.77 38.97 -69.05
N GLU A 152 -41.54 39.29 -68.64
CA GLU A 152 -40.33 38.52 -68.96
C GLU A 152 -40.36 37.09 -68.40
N ASP A 153 -40.81 36.89 -67.15
CA ASP A 153 -40.78 35.58 -66.51
C ASP A 153 -41.76 34.61 -67.19
N VAL A 154 -42.95 35.09 -67.55
CA VAL A 154 -43.94 34.34 -68.34
C VAL A 154 -43.37 33.96 -69.70
N ARG A 155 -42.71 34.91 -70.37
CA ARG A 155 -42.10 34.73 -71.69
C ARG A 155 -40.94 33.73 -71.66
N LEU A 156 -39.99 33.85 -70.73
CA LEU A 156 -38.87 32.94 -70.57
C LEU A 156 -39.34 31.51 -70.20
N LYS A 157 -40.35 31.40 -69.33
CA LYS A 157 -41.02 30.12 -69.00
C LYS A 157 -41.69 29.48 -70.22
N ALA A 158 -42.33 30.27 -71.09
CA ALA A 158 -42.92 29.77 -72.32
C ALA A 158 -41.86 29.32 -73.36
N ILE A 159 -40.78 30.11 -73.51
CA ILE A 159 -39.67 29.81 -74.43
C ILE A 159 -38.91 28.55 -74.00
N SER A 160 -38.62 28.36 -72.70
CA SER A 160 -37.93 27.16 -72.22
C SER A 160 -38.74 25.87 -72.47
N LYS A 161 -40.07 25.94 -72.34
CA LYS A 161 -41.01 24.86 -72.72
C LYS A 161 -41.03 24.57 -74.24
N VAL A 162 -40.59 25.49 -75.09
CA VAL A 162 -40.39 25.22 -76.54
C VAL A 162 -39.00 24.65 -76.81
N GLN A 163 -37.95 25.24 -76.21
CA GLN A 163 -36.55 24.91 -76.55
C GLN A 163 -36.04 23.58 -75.95
N GLY A 164 -36.53 23.18 -74.78
CA GLY A 164 -36.05 21.97 -74.08
C GLY A 164 -36.60 20.64 -74.64
N PRO A 165 -37.93 20.43 -74.73
CA PRO A 165 -38.51 19.11 -74.97
C PRO A 165 -38.91 18.81 -76.43
N LEU A 166 -38.89 19.81 -77.33
CA LEU A 166 -39.23 19.64 -78.75
C LEU A 166 -37.96 19.55 -79.62
N ASN A 167 -38.00 18.79 -80.71
CA ASN A 167 -36.86 18.71 -81.62
C ASN A 167 -36.76 19.95 -82.55
N PRO A 168 -35.62 20.18 -83.24
CA PRO A 168 -35.43 21.37 -84.07
C PRO A 168 -36.45 21.56 -85.21
N ALA A 169 -37.06 20.49 -85.72
CA ALA A 169 -38.11 20.61 -86.74
C ALA A 169 -39.44 21.09 -86.13
N GLU A 170 -39.80 20.59 -84.95
CA GLU A 170 -40.96 21.02 -84.17
C GLU A 170 -40.81 22.48 -83.66
N GLN A 171 -39.60 22.86 -83.23
CA GLN A 171 -39.27 24.24 -82.85
C GLN A 171 -39.41 25.22 -84.04
N ASN A 172 -39.00 24.82 -85.25
CA ASN A 172 -39.14 25.65 -86.45
C ASN A 172 -40.60 25.83 -86.87
N GLU A 173 -41.44 24.79 -86.80
CA GLU A 173 -42.86 24.94 -87.12
C GLU A 173 -43.60 25.76 -86.03
N ILE A 174 -43.20 25.69 -84.76
CA ILE A 174 -43.68 26.63 -83.72
C ILE A 174 -43.30 28.07 -84.01
N ARG A 175 -42.06 28.34 -84.45
CA ARG A 175 -41.62 29.69 -84.83
C ARG A 175 -42.49 30.25 -85.96
N ARG A 176 -42.77 29.44 -86.97
CA ARG A 176 -43.64 29.80 -88.10
C ARG A 176 -45.08 30.14 -87.69
N ILE A 177 -45.61 29.44 -86.67
CA ILE A 177 -46.94 29.75 -86.09
C ILE A 177 -46.92 31.12 -85.40
N LEU A 178 -45.86 31.44 -84.65
CA LEU A 178 -45.69 32.74 -83.98
C LEU A 178 -45.56 33.89 -84.99
N GLU A 179 -44.73 33.71 -86.02
CA GLU A 179 -44.56 34.68 -87.13
C GLU A 179 -45.91 34.98 -87.82
N GLN A 180 -46.72 33.95 -88.11
CA GLN A 180 -48.06 34.14 -88.68
C GLN A 180 -48.98 34.93 -87.74
N LYS A 181 -48.91 34.69 -86.42
CA LYS A 181 -49.75 35.38 -85.43
C LYS A 181 -49.39 36.86 -85.29
N GLN A 182 -48.13 37.23 -85.44
CA GLN A 182 -47.74 38.64 -85.37
C GLN A 182 -48.30 39.46 -86.55
N THR A 183 -48.33 38.90 -87.77
CA THR A 183 -48.93 39.59 -88.93
C THR A 183 -50.45 39.73 -88.78
N GLU A 184 -51.14 38.66 -88.39
CA GLU A 184 -52.62 38.67 -88.18
C GLU A 184 -53.05 39.69 -87.12
N MET A 185 -52.18 40.04 -86.16
CA MET A 185 -52.45 41.05 -85.12
C MET A 185 -52.52 42.48 -85.70
N SER A 186 -51.62 42.82 -86.63
CA SER A 186 -51.48 44.17 -87.18
C SER A 186 -52.60 44.55 -88.16
N GLU A 187 -53.02 43.61 -89.01
CA GLU A 187 -54.09 43.82 -90.02
C GLU A 187 -55.47 44.11 -89.39
N LEU A 188 -55.70 43.65 -88.17
CA LEU A 188 -56.97 43.82 -87.46
C LEU A 188 -57.11 45.19 -86.77
N ALA A 189 -56.00 45.91 -86.55
CA ALA A 189 -56.03 47.23 -85.92
C ALA A 189 -56.48 48.33 -86.90
N ALA A 190 -55.98 48.31 -88.14
CA ALA A 190 -56.15 49.40 -89.10
C ALA A 190 -57.59 49.60 -89.62
N LYS A 191 -58.49 48.63 -89.44
CA LYS A 191 -59.87 48.67 -89.99
C LYS A 191 -60.88 49.42 -89.13
N ALA A 192 -60.47 49.99 -88.00
CA ALA A 192 -61.38 50.56 -87.00
C ALA A 192 -61.61 52.08 -87.13
N GLU A 193 -60.92 52.77 -88.04
CA GLU A 193 -60.81 54.25 -88.02
C GLU A 193 -61.54 55.00 -89.16
N GLU A 194 -62.15 54.30 -90.12
CA GLU A 194 -62.47 54.87 -91.46
C GLU A 194 -63.93 55.36 -91.67
N GLU A 195 -64.87 55.10 -90.76
CA GLU A 195 -66.33 55.11 -91.05
C GLU A 195 -67.13 56.43 -90.78
N SER A 196 -66.52 57.61 -90.54
CA SER A 196 -67.14 58.62 -89.63
C SER A 196 -67.59 60.03 -90.12
N ALA A 197 -67.51 60.49 -91.38
CA ALA A 197 -67.64 61.95 -91.67
C ALA A 197 -68.48 62.43 -92.90
N GLY A 198 -69.24 63.54 -92.70
CA GLY A 198 -70.00 64.34 -93.69
C GLY A 198 -71.53 64.41 -93.41
N ASP A 199 -72.36 65.33 -93.95
CA ASP A 199 -72.21 66.65 -94.64
C ASP A 199 -73.65 67.23 -94.87
N ARG A 200 -73.95 68.55 -94.70
CA ARG A 200 -75.31 69.16 -95.00
C ARG A 200 -75.57 70.69 -94.77
N ASP A 201 -75.73 71.43 -95.88
CA ASP A 201 -76.71 72.53 -96.20
C ASP A 201 -76.95 73.77 -95.26
N PRO A 202 -76.44 74.99 -95.61
CA PRO A 202 -76.23 76.09 -94.65
C PRO A 202 -77.39 77.04 -94.28
N ASP A 203 -78.42 77.27 -95.10
CA ASP A 203 -79.52 78.17 -94.67
C ASP A 203 -80.44 77.49 -93.65
N LEU A 204 -80.52 76.14 -93.70
CA LEU A 204 -81.00 75.34 -92.59
C LEU A 204 -79.98 75.31 -91.45
N GLU A 205 -78.67 75.23 -91.72
CA GLU A 205 -77.68 75.42 -90.65
C GLU A 205 -77.93 76.69 -89.85
N HIS A 206 -78.25 77.87 -90.40
CA HIS A 206 -78.34 79.08 -89.56
C HIS A 206 -79.54 79.15 -88.59
N GLU A 207 -80.73 78.64 -88.95
CA GLU A 207 -81.87 78.59 -88.00
C GLU A 207 -81.89 77.29 -87.18
N GLU A 208 -81.42 76.16 -87.74
CA GLU A 208 -81.04 75.01 -86.91
C GLU A 208 -79.85 75.34 -86.01
N GLU A 209 -78.96 76.28 -86.33
CA GLU A 209 -77.84 76.72 -85.49
C GLU A 209 -78.38 77.59 -84.39
N ARG A 210 -79.26 78.56 -84.64
CA ARG A 210 -79.82 79.35 -83.53
C ARG A 210 -80.56 78.44 -82.54
N LEU A 211 -81.33 77.47 -83.03
CA LEU A 211 -82.02 76.49 -82.20
C LEU A 211 -81.09 75.41 -81.62
N ARG A 212 -80.05 74.95 -82.34
CA ARG A 212 -79.00 74.05 -81.81
C ARG A 212 -78.13 74.77 -80.80
N LEU A 213 -77.85 76.05 -80.95
CA LEU A 213 -77.04 76.86 -80.03
C LEU A 213 -77.85 77.17 -78.78
N GLU A 214 -79.15 77.45 -78.89
CA GLU A 214 -80.03 77.60 -77.73
C GLU A 214 -80.23 76.25 -77.01
N ALA A 215 -80.56 75.17 -77.71
CA ALA A 215 -80.67 73.83 -77.14
C ALA A 215 -79.32 73.27 -76.66
N SER A 216 -78.20 73.62 -77.30
CA SER A 216 -76.84 73.27 -76.87
C SER A 216 -76.44 74.10 -75.65
N LEU A 217 -76.78 75.39 -75.58
CA LEU A 217 -76.54 76.21 -74.39
C LEU A 217 -77.36 75.70 -73.21
N GLU A 218 -78.64 75.37 -73.41
CA GLU A 218 -79.48 74.75 -72.38
C GLU A 218 -78.98 73.35 -72.01
N LYS A 219 -78.49 72.56 -72.97
CA LYS A 219 -77.80 71.28 -72.71
C LYS A 219 -76.47 71.49 -71.98
N LYS A 220 -75.70 72.53 -72.27
CA LYS A 220 -74.43 72.89 -71.63
C LYS A 220 -74.65 73.43 -70.22
N VAL A 221 -75.75 74.15 -69.97
CA VAL A 221 -76.19 74.51 -68.62
C VAL A 221 -76.58 73.27 -67.84
N ARG A 222 -77.36 72.33 -68.40
CA ARG A 222 -77.64 71.03 -67.75
C ARG A 222 -76.37 70.19 -67.52
N GLU A 223 -75.45 70.16 -68.47
CA GLU A 223 -74.15 69.48 -68.34
C GLU A 223 -73.28 70.15 -67.25
N LEU A 224 -73.32 71.48 -67.14
CA LEU A 224 -72.61 72.24 -66.11
C LEU A 224 -73.24 72.06 -64.73
N ASP A 225 -74.57 72.04 -64.61
CA ASP A 225 -75.28 71.68 -63.37
C ASP A 225 -74.97 70.24 -62.94
N MET A 226 -74.96 69.29 -63.88
CA MET A 226 -74.58 67.91 -63.61
C MET A 226 -73.10 67.78 -63.24
N ALA A 227 -72.20 68.55 -63.89
CA ALA A 227 -70.78 68.58 -63.56
C ALA A 227 -70.54 69.22 -62.18
N THR A 228 -71.25 70.29 -61.84
CA THR A 228 -71.18 70.98 -60.54
C THR A 228 -71.71 70.10 -59.42
N LYS A 229 -72.83 69.38 -59.64
CA LYS A 229 -73.34 68.37 -58.69
C LYS A 229 -72.33 67.23 -58.51
N ARG A 230 -71.83 66.64 -59.60
CA ARG A 230 -70.77 65.61 -59.55
C ARG A 230 -69.51 66.11 -58.85
N TYR A 231 -69.13 67.37 -59.03
CA TYR A 231 -67.99 67.98 -58.35
C TYR A 231 -68.25 68.14 -56.85
N ALA A 232 -69.45 68.58 -56.43
CA ALA A 232 -69.84 68.65 -55.03
C ALA A 232 -69.93 67.25 -54.38
N ASP A 233 -70.47 66.25 -55.09
CA ASP A 233 -70.53 64.85 -54.65
C ASP A 233 -69.12 64.26 -54.50
N LEU A 234 -68.23 64.51 -55.47
CA LEU A 234 -66.82 64.09 -55.43
C LEU A 234 -66.03 64.82 -54.34
N HIS A 235 -66.28 66.10 -54.11
CA HIS A 235 -65.63 66.89 -53.07
C HIS A 235 -66.08 66.43 -51.68
N THR A 236 -67.37 66.17 -51.48
CA THR A 236 -67.91 65.60 -50.24
C THR A 236 -67.36 64.19 -50.01
N ARG A 237 -67.36 63.33 -51.04
CA ARG A 237 -66.76 61.99 -50.96
C ARG A 237 -65.25 62.04 -50.69
N HIS A 238 -64.54 63.02 -51.24
CA HIS A 238 -63.12 63.22 -50.97
C HIS A 238 -62.89 63.69 -49.53
N GLY A 239 -63.72 64.59 -49.00
CA GLY A 239 -63.73 64.97 -47.58
C GLY A 239 -63.92 63.76 -46.66
N ASN A 240 -65.00 62.99 -46.84
CA ASN A 240 -65.24 61.78 -46.04
C ASN A 240 -64.12 60.73 -46.19
N LEU A 241 -63.48 60.62 -47.36
CA LEU A 241 -62.35 59.73 -47.59
C LEU A 241 -61.07 60.24 -46.91
N GLN A 242 -60.84 61.55 -46.91
CA GLN A 242 -59.75 62.22 -46.21
C GLN A 242 -59.90 62.04 -44.69
N GLU A 243 -61.09 62.30 -44.15
CA GLU A 243 -61.43 62.09 -42.74
C GLU A 243 -61.21 60.63 -42.31
N SER A 244 -61.74 59.66 -43.07
CA SER A 244 -61.55 58.23 -42.75
C SER A 244 -60.09 57.77 -42.89
N HIS A 245 -59.32 58.33 -43.82
CA HIS A 245 -57.88 58.08 -43.95
C HIS A 245 -57.09 58.69 -42.78
N ASP A 246 -57.45 59.89 -42.34
CA ASP A 246 -56.77 60.57 -41.23
C ASP A 246 -57.17 59.94 -39.87
N GLU A 247 -58.40 59.41 -39.73
CA GLU A 247 -58.78 58.47 -38.65
C GLU A 247 -57.94 57.18 -38.66
N ILE A 248 -57.78 56.55 -39.83
CA ILE A 248 -56.98 55.32 -39.96
C ILE A 248 -55.51 55.59 -39.60
N LYS A 249 -54.97 56.76 -39.97
CA LYS A 249 -53.63 57.19 -39.54
C LYS A 249 -53.53 57.41 -38.04
N ALA A 250 -54.53 58.03 -37.40
CA ALA A 250 -54.55 58.20 -35.96
C ALA A 250 -54.53 56.83 -35.24
N LYS A 251 -55.39 55.90 -35.68
CA LYS A 251 -55.46 54.52 -35.16
C LYS A 251 -54.19 53.71 -35.43
N LEU A 252 -53.53 53.92 -36.58
CA LEU A 252 -52.22 53.33 -36.87
C LEU A 252 -51.16 53.82 -35.89
N ALA A 253 -51.05 55.13 -35.69
CA ALA A 253 -50.08 55.73 -34.76
C ALA A 253 -50.32 55.29 -33.31
N GLU A 254 -51.59 55.17 -32.89
CA GLU A 254 -51.99 54.64 -31.59
C GLU A 254 -51.50 53.20 -31.41
N VAL A 255 -51.81 52.29 -32.34
CA VAL A 255 -51.34 50.89 -32.32
C VAL A 255 -49.82 50.77 -32.43
N GLU A 256 -49.14 51.66 -33.18
CA GLU A 256 -47.67 51.73 -33.23
C GLU A 256 -47.08 52.16 -31.88
N THR A 257 -47.73 53.08 -31.14
CA THR A 257 -47.31 53.42 -29.77
C THR A 257 -47.57 52.30 -28.78
N GLU A 258 -48.72 51.62 -28.81
CA GLU A 258 -48.99 50.45 -27.98
C GLU A 258 -47.97 49.33 -28.23
N LEU A 259 -47.65 49.03 -29.49
CA LEU A 259 -46.61 48.07 -29.86
C LEU A 259 -45.22 48.50 -29.38
N ALA A 260 -44.89 49.79 -29.40
CA ALA A 260 -43.62 50.30 -28.89
C ALA A 260 -43.52 50.19 -27.36
N GLU A 261 -44.61 50.42 -26.62
CA GLU A 261 -44.66 50.25 -25.16
C GLU A 261 -44.62 48.77 -24.76
N ILE A 262 -45.41 47.90 -25.40
CA ILE A 262 -45.36 46.45 -25.18
C ILE A 262 -43.96 45.90 -25.47
N ARG A 263 -43.29 46.37 -26.54
CA ARG A 263 -41.90 45.99 -26.86
C ARG A 263 -40.88 46.52 -25.85
N LYS A 264 -41.07 47.71 -25.27
CA LYS A 264 -40.22 48.20 -24.17
C LYS A 264 -40.37 47.32 -22.92
N LEU A 265 -41.60 46.98 -22.55
CA LEU A 265 -41.90 46.16 -21.37
C LEU A 265 -41.35 44.73 -21.52
N HIS A 266 -41.73 44.00 -22.58
CA HIS A 266 -41.22 42.65 -22.82
C HIS A 266 -39.72 42.62 -23.13
N GLY A 267 -39.21 43.59 -23.89
CA GLY A 267 -37.80 43.63 -24.29
C GLY A 267 -36.85 43.81 -23.10
N ALA A 268 -37.25 44.59 -22.08
CA ALA A 268 -36.47 44.76 -20.87
C ALA A 268 -36.41 43.48 -20.02
N ASP A 269 -37.56 42.85 -19.75
CA ASP A 269 -37.63 41.67 -18.88
C ASP A 269 -37.07 40.42 -19.55
N GLU A 270 -37.35 40.19 -20.83
CA GLU A 270 -36.81 39.03 -21.56
C GLU A 270 -35.28 39.15 -21.73
N SER A 271 -34.75 40.36 -21.99
CA SER A 271 -33.30 40.58 -22.06
C SER A 271 -32.62 40.39 -20.70
N GLN A 272 -33.23 40.87 -19.61
CA GLN A 272 -32.75 40.59 -18.25
C GLN A 272 -32.80 39.10 -17.91
N ARG A 273 -33.86 38.39 -18.30
CA ARG A 273 -34.01 36.95 -18.10
C ARG A 273 -32.94 36.16 -18.86
N VAL A 274 -32.66 36.52 -20.11
CA VAL A 274 -31.57 35.94 -20.91
C VAL A 274 -30.20 36.24 -20.30
N GLN A 275 -29.93 37.47 -19.85
CA GLN A 275 -28.67 37.77 -19.14
C GLN A 275 -28.53 37.00 -17.82
N ALA A 276 -29.61 36.83 -17.06
CA ALA A 276 -29.59 36.07 -15.81
C ALA A 276 -29.40 34.56 -16.05
N LEU A 277 -29.90 34.03 -17.16
CA LEU A 277 -29.63 32.65 -17.59
C LEU A 277 -28.19 32.50 -18.10
N GLN A 278 -27.68 33.46 -18.89
CA GLN A 278 -26.30 33.45 -19.36
C GLN A 278 -25.31 33.48 -18.19
N ARG A 279 -25.48 34.40 -17.23
CA ARG A 279 -24.64 34.44 -16.02
C ARG A 279 -24.67 33.12 -15.25
N LYS A 280 -25.82 32.45 -15.15
CA LYS A 280 -25.91 31.13 -14.52
C LYS A 280 -25.20 30.03 -15.30
N ILE A 281 -25.19 30.10 -16.63
CA ILE A 281 -24.40 29.20 -17.49
C ILE A 281 -22.90 29.47 -17.29
N ASP A 282 -22.50 30.74 -17.25
CA ASP A 282 -21.11 31.15 -17.03
C ASP A 282 -20.61 30.76 -15.62
N GLU A 283 -21.44 30.96 -14.58
CA GLU A 283 -21.23 30.52 -13.19
C GLU A 283 -21.12 28.99 -13.10
N GLN A 284 -21.98 28.24 -13.81
CA GLN A 284 -21.91 26.77 -13.83
C GLN A 284 -20.70 26.27 -14.61
N ALA A 285 -20.31 26.92 -15.71
CA ALA A 285 -19.10 26.58 -16.45
C ALA A 285 -17.83 26.84 -15.61
N ALA A 286 -17.78 27.93 -14.85
CA ALA A 286 -16.70 28.21 -13.91
C ALA A 286 -16.64 27.18 -12.76
N LEU A 287 -17.80 26.74 -12.24
CA LEU A 287 -17.87 25.69 -11.22
C LEU A 287 -17.40 24.33 -11.78
N ILE A 288 -17.80 23.97 -13.01
CA ILE A 288 -17.37 22.75 -13.69
C ILE A 288 -15.85 22.78 -13.90
N ALA A 289 -15.30 23.87 -14.44
CA ALA A 289 -13.86 24.02 -14.63
C ALA A 289 -13.06 23.88 -13.32
N GLY A 290 -13.55 24.45 -12.21
CA GLY A 290 -12.93 24.26 -10.89
C GLY A 290 -13.03 22.83 -10.37
N GLN A 291 -14.14 22.13 -10.64
CA GLN A 291 -14.29 20.71 -10.30
C GLN A 291 -13.41 19.80 -11.17
N GLU A 292 -13.22 20.12 -12.46
CA GLU A 292 -12.30 19.42 -13.36
C GLU A 292 -10.84 19.64 -12.93
N GLU A 293 -10.46 20.86 -12.53
CA GLU A 293 -9.15 21.16 -11.94
C GLU A 293 -8.94 20.41 -10.61
N GLU A 294 -9.93 20.36 -9.71
CA GLU A 294 -9.85 19.54 -8.51
C GLU A 294 -9.67 18.06 -8.85
N ILE A 295 -10.42 17.53 -9.83
CA ILE A 295 -10.34 16.13 -10.25
C ILE A 295 -8.96 15.77 -10.79
N ASP A 296 -8.33 16.55 -11.68
CA ASP A 296 -6.98 16.20 -12.15
C ASP A 296 -5.89 16.46 -11.10
N ASN A 297 -6.11 17.40 -10.17
CA ASN A 297 -5.29 17.52 -8.96
C ASN A 297 -5.38 16.26 -8.07
N TYR A 298 -6.57 15.69 -7.88
CA TYR A 298 -6.74 14.42 -7.15
C TYR A 298 -6.14 13.24 -7.90
N GLN A 299 -6.34 13.14 -9.23
CA GLN A 299 -5.71 12.08 -10.04
C GLN A 299 -4.19 12.19 -10.02
N THR A 300 -3.62 13.40 -10.09
CA THR A 300 -2.17 13.61 -10.03
C THR A 300 -1.60 13.24 -8.66
N LYS A 301 -2.30 13.57 -7.56
CA LYS A 301 -1.93 13.11 -6.20
C LYS A 301 -2.05 11.60 -6.05
N GLN A 302 -3.06 10.97 -6.66
CA GLN A 302 -3.22 9.51 -6.68
C GLN A 302 -2.06 8.84 -7.42
N ARG A 303 -1.77 9.26 -8.67
CA ARG A 303 -0.63 8.75 -9.47
C ARG A 303 0.70 8.88 -8.70
N ALA A 304 0.92 9.99 -8.00
CA ALA A 304 2.10 10.20 -7.18
C ALA A 304 2.18 9.23 -5.98
N MET A 305 1.08 9.04 -5.25
CA MET A 305 1.02 8.07 -4.14
C MET A 305 1.11 6.61 -4.62
N GLU A 306 0.61 6.28 -5.81
CA GLU A 306 0.78 4.95 -6.41
C GLU A 306 2.25 4.66 -6.74
N VAL A 307 2.98 5.62 -7.31
CA VAL A 307 4.42 5.52 -7.56
C VAL A 307 5.22 5.42 -6.25
N GLU A 308 4.84 6.18 -5.22
CA GLU A 308 5.48 6.09 -3.90
C GLU A 308 5.18 4.76 -3.19
N LEU A 309 3.96 4.22 -3.29
CA LEU A 309 3.63 2.90 -2.79
C LEU A 309 4.47 1.80 -3.47
N GLU A 310 4.68 1.87 -4.79
CA GLU A 310 5.52 0.91 -5.50
C GLU A 310 7.00 1.04 -5.11
N ARG A 311 7.50 2.27 -4.91
CA ARG A 311 8.84 2.54 -4.35
C ARG A 311 9.01 1.93 -2.95
N LEU A 312 7.98 2.06 -2.10
CA LEU A 312 8.00 1.53 -0.73
C LEU A 312 7.88 0.00 -0.71
N LYS A 313 7.12 -0.63 -1.63
CA LYS A 313 7.14 -2.08 -1.82
C LYS A 313 8.53 -2.58 -2.19
N ALA A 314 9.14 -2.02 -3.24
CA ALA A 314 10.48 -2.42 -3.69
C ALA A 314 11.52 -2.27 -2.56
N SER A 315 11.47 -1.16 -1.80
CA SER A 315 12.32 -0.97 -0.62
C SER A 315 12.03 -1.96 0.53
N SER A 316 10.81 -2.49 0.63
CA SER A 316 10.44 -3.54 1.59
C SER A 316 10.86 -4.93 1.13
N GLU A 317 10.88 -5.19 -0.18
CA GLU A 317 11.37 -6.42 -0.79
C GLU A 317 12.90 -6.49 -0.67
N GLU A 318 13.63 -5.41 -0.97
CA GLU A 318 15.05 -5.27 -0.65
C GLU A 318 15.32 -5.47 0.85
N GLY A 319 14.49 -4.87 1.72
CA GLY A 319 14.59 -5.03 3.17
C GLY A 319 14.43 -6.49 3.63
N GLN A 320 13.53 -7.25 3.01
CA GLN A 320 13.37 -8.68 3.26
C GLN A 320 14.56 -9.48 2.74
N GLU A 321 15.09 -9.19 1.54
CA GLU A 321 16.31 -9.81 1.04
C GLU A 321 17.51 -9.60 1.97
N TYR A 322 17.69 -8.39 2.52
CA TYR A 322 18.77 -8.12 3.48
C TYR A 322 18.56 -8.88 4.80
N LYS A 323 17.32 -9.09 5.22
CA LYS A 323 17.00 -9.92 6.39
C LYS A 323 17.32 -11.39 6.12
N ASP A 324 16.90 -11.95 4.99
CA ASP A 324 17.16 -13.35 4.65
C ASP A 324 18.68 -13.63 4.57
N LYS A 325 19.45 -12.69 3.99
CA LYS A 325 20.92 -12.74 3.97
C LYS A 325 21.54 -12.60 5.36
N PHE A 326 20.95 -11.81 6.25
CA PHE A 326 21.39 -11.69 7.65
C PHE A 326 21.12 -12.99 8.42
N ASP A 327 19.93 -13.57 8.28
CA ASP A 327 19.55 -14.82 8.95
C ASP A 327 20.41 -16.01 8.43
N GLU A 328 20.74 -16.05 7.13
CA GLU A 328 21.71 -17.00 6.58
C GLU A 328 23.11 -16.81 7.19
N LEU A 329 23.65 -15.58 7.18
CA LEU A 329 24.96 -15.28 7.78
C LEU A 329 24.98 -15.57 9.29
N HIS A 330 23.86 -15.37 9.99
CA HIS A 330 23.73 -15.70 11.40
C HIS A 330 23.76 -17.23 11.63
N HIS A 331 23.08 -18.02 10.78
CA HIS A 331 23.20 -19.48 10.82
C HIS A 331 24.62 -19.97 10.50
N GLN A 332 25.28 -19.38 9.49
CA GLN A 332 26.68 -19.68 9.18
C GLN A 332 27.62 -19.32 10.36
N MET A 333 27.38 -18.19 11.04
CA MET A 333 28.10 -17.79 12.25
C MET A 333 27.90 -18.79 13.41
N GLN A 334 26.65 -19.20 13.69
CA GLN A 334 26.36 -20.22 14.69
C GLN A 334 27.03 -21.57 14.35
N GLU A 335 27.10 -21.95 13.07
CA GLU A 335 27.83 -23.14 12.65
C GLU A 335 29.34 -23.02 12.90
N LEU A 336 29.94 -21.88 12.58
CA LEU A 336 31.36 -21.61 12.86
C LEU A 336 31.64 -21.59 14.36
N GLU A 337 30.74 -21.04 15.18
CA GLU A 337 30.82 -21.07 16.64
C GLU A 337 30.71 -22.50 17.19
N ARG A 338 29.78 -23.33 16.67
CA ARG A 338 29.70 -24.76 17.02
C ARG A 338 30.98 -25.51 16.64
N LYS A 339 31.56 -25.22 15.46
CA LYS A 339 32.82 -25.80 14.98
C LYS A 339 34.01 -25.34 15.83
N ALA A 340 34.05 -24.08 16.26
CA ALA A 340 35.07 -23.55 17.16
C ALA A 340 34.98 -24.19 18.57
N ASN A 341 33.78 -24.23 19.17
CA ASN A 341 33.54 -24.92 20.44
C ASN A 341 33.89 -26.41 20.39
N ALA A 342 33.66 -27.10 19.27
CA ALA A 342 34.13 -28.47 19.06
C ALA A 342 35.67 -28.54 18.99
N ALA A 343 36.31 -27.65 18.24
CA ALA A 343 37.77 -27.57 18.14
C ALA A 343 38.44 -27.28 19.50
N ASP A 344 37.87 -26.41 20.33
CA ASP A 344 38.40 -26.11 21.66
C ASP A 344 38.20 -27.27 22.64
N ARG A 345 37.08 -28.01 22.55
CA ARG A 345 36.92 -29.29 23.27
C ARG A 345 37.96 -30.34 22.82
N TYR A 346 38.34 -30.37 21.55
CA TYR A 346 39.44 -31.23 21.08
C TYR A 346 40.81 -30.74 21.58
N LYS A 347 41.09 -29.43 21.59
CA LYS A 347 42.31 -28.87 22.21
C LYS A 347 42.41 -29.22 23.70
N GLN A 348 41.30 -29.09 24.43
CA GLN A 348 41.23 -29.44 25.85
C GLN A 348 41.51 -30.93 26.08
N LYS A 349 40.90 -31.82 25.29
CA LYS A 349 41.18 -33.27 25.33
C LYS A 349 42.65 -33.59 25.03
N LEU A 350 43.25 -32.93 24.04
CA LEU A 350 44.67 -33.08 23.70
C LEU A 350 45.59 -32.51 24.80
N ALA A 351 45.18 -31.48 25.53
CA ALA A 351 45.91 -30.98 26.69
C ALA A 351 45.85 -31.98 27.86
N THR A 352 44.66 -32.50 28.20
CA THR A 352 44.54 -33.55 29.22
C THR A 352 45.28 -34.83 28.85
N GLN A 353 45.30 -35.20 27.56
CA GLN A 353 46.08 -36.35 27.08
C GLN A 353 47.58 -36.12 27.26
N ARG A 354 48.11 -34.94 26.91
CA ARG A 354 49.53 -34.61 27.13
C ARG A 354 49.92 -34.61 28.61
N ASN A 355 49.03 -34.14 29.49
CA ASN A 355 49.27 -34.22 30.93
C ASN A 355 49.37 -35.68 31.39
N LEU A 356 48.45 -36.54 30.95
CA LEU A 356 48.52 -37.98 31.23
C LEU A 356 49.76 -38.66 30.63
N GLU A 357 50.19 -38.27 29.43
CA GLU A 357 51.43 -38.75 28.81
C GLU A 357 52.67 -38.33 29.64
N GLN A 358 52.68 -37.11 30.18
CA GLN A 358 53.72 -36.62 31.08
C GLN A 358 53.69 -37.30 32.46
N GLU A 359 52.51 -37.53 33.03
CA GLU A 359 52.33 -38.31 34.28
C GLU A 359 52.82 -39.75 34.10
N VAL A 360 52.46 -40.42 33.00
CA VAL A 360 52.94 -41.76 32.66
C VAL A 360 54.47 -41.79 32.50
N ALA A 361 55.07 -40.80 31.83
CA ALA A 361 56.53 -40.70 31.72
C ALA A 361 57.21 -40.46 33.10
N THR A 362 56.56 -39.68 33.98
CA THR A 362 57.04 -39.42 35.34
C THR A 362 56.97 -40.68 36.21
N LEU A 363 55.85 -41.40 36.17
CA LEU A 363 55.65 -42.68 36.86
C LEU A 363 56.61 -43.77 36.35
N GLN A 364 56.92 -43.79 35.05
CA GLN A 364 57.94 -44.67 34.49
C GLN A 364 59.34 -44.36 35.04
N TYR A 365 59.70 -43.07 35.16
CA TYR A 365 60.96 -42.64 35.75
C TYR A 365 61.05 -42.99 37.25
N GLU A 366 59.98 -42.75 38.02
CA GLU A 366 59.91 -43.15 39.43
C GLU A 366 60.03 -44.66 39.59
N LEU A 367 59.34 -45.45 38.74
CA LEU A 367 59.37 -46.91 38.80
C LEU A 367 60.77 -47.47 38.45
N GLU A 368 61.50 -46.85 37.53
CA GLU A 368 62.90 -47.23 37.24
C GLU A 368 63.85 -46.80 38.37
N SER A 369 63.63 -45.63 38.97
CA SER A 369 64.36 -45.19 40.18
C SER A 369 64.13 -46.15 41.35
N ARG A 370 62.90 -46.65 41.54
CA ARG A 370 62.56 -47.67 42.54
C ARG A 370 63.23 -49.01 42.24
N ARG A 371 63.30 -49.45 40.98
CA ARG A 371 64.04 -50.66 40.57
C ARG A 371 65.51 -50.57 40.90
N GLU A 372 66.17 -49.44 40.61
CA GLU A 372 67.59 -49.30 40.93
C GLU A 372 67.85 -49.19 42.45
N LEU A 373 66.94 -48.58 43.21
CA LEU A 373 67.03 -48.58 44.68
C LEU A 373 66.82 -49.99 45.28
N ASP A 374 65.93 -50.80 44.71
CA ASP A 374 65.74 -52.21 45.06
C ASP A 374 66.97 -53.07 44.67
N ASN A 375 67.59 -52.81 43.50
CA ASN A 375 68.87 -53.42 43.14
C ASN A 375 70.00 -53.05 44.12
N GLN A 376 70.04 -51.81 44.59
CA GLN A 376 71.01 -51.34 45.60
C GLN A 376 70.77 -51.99 46.97
N LEU A 377 69.50 -52.10 47.39
CA LEU A 377 69.14 -52.80 48.62
C LEU A 377 69.49 -54.29 48.56
N LYS A 378 69.26 -54.96 47.43
CA LYS A 378 69.70 -56.36 47.19
C LYS A 378 71.22 -56.52 47.26
N LYS A 379 71.99 -55.60 46.66
CA LYS A 379 73.47 -55.57 46.78
C LYS A 379 73.90 -55.41 48.25
N ALA A 380 73.25 -54.50 48.99
CA ALA A 380 73.54 -54.26 50.41
C ALA A 380 73.17 -55.45 51.31
N MET A 381 72.08 -56.17 51.01
CA MET A 381 71.72 -57.41 51.70
C MET A 381 72.75 -58.52 51.46
N LEU A 382 73.22 -58.71 50.22
CA LEU A 382 74.26 -59.69 49.90
C LEU A 382 75.58 -59.38 50.62
N GLU A 383 75.99 -58.12 50.70
CA GLU A 383 77.21 -57.72 51.43
C GLU A 383 77.02 -57.84 52.96
N ARG A 384 75.83 -57.53 53.50
CA ARG A 384 75.48 -57.82 54.90
C ARG A 384 75.60 -59.31 55.22
N ASP A 385 75.05 -60.17 54.36
CA ASP A 385 75.02 -61.62 54.59
C ASP A 385 76.43 -62.21 54.47
N ARG A 386 77.26 -61.66 53.57
CA ARG A 386 78.70 -61.95 53.50
C ARG A 386 79.44 -61.54 54.78
N LEU A 387 79.22 -60.30 55.26
CA LEU A 387 79.85 -59.81 56.49
C LEU A 387 79.43 -60.66 57.70
N HIS A 388 78.16 -61.03 57.81
CA HIS A 388 77.66 -61.92 58.86
C HIS A 388 78.26 -63.34 58.77
N MET A 389 78.57 -63.86 57.58
CA MET A 389 79.33 -65.10 57.44
C MET A 389 80.77 -64.94 57.95
N THR A 390 81.47 -63.85 57.58
CA THR A 390 82.84 -63.61 58.09
C THR A 390 82.86 -63.33 59.59
N GLU A 391 81.83 -62.68 60.14
CA GLU A 391 81.67 -62.48 61.58
C GLU A 391 81.48 -63.82 62.30
N LYS A 392 80.65 -64.71 61.75
CA LYS A 392 80.47 -66.08 62.26
C LYS A 392 81.76 -66.91 62.19
N GLU A 393 82.55 -66.77 61.13
CA GLU A 393 83.87 -67.41 60.99
C GLU A 393 84.87 -66.87 62.02
N MET A 394 84.92 -65.54 62.21
CA MET A 394 85.77 -64.89 63.22
C MET A 394 85.37 -65.27 64.65
N LEU A 395 84.06 -65.34 64.95
CA LEU A 395 83.56 -65.80 66.24
C LEU A 395 83.91 -67.28 66.50
N ALA A 396 83.77 -68.15 65.50
CA ALA A 396 84.18 -69.55 65.61
C ALA A 396 85.69 -69.69 65.86
N ALA A 397 86.52 -68.93 65.13
CA ALA A 397 87.96 -68.87 65.35
C ALA A 397 88.31 -68.33 66.76
N MET A 398 87.60 -67.30 67.24
CA MET A 398 87.77 -66.76 68.59
C MET A 398 87.41 -67.82 69.65
N THR A 399 86.31 -68.55 69.47
CA THR A 399 85.89 -69.62 70.39
C THR A 399 86.93 -70.76 70.41
N GLN A 400 87.54 -71.08 69.26
CA GLN A 400 88.62 -72.07 69.18
C GLN A 400 89.92 -71.58 69.84
N ILE A 401 90.23 -70.28 69.76
CA ILE A 401 91.34 -69.66 70.49
C ILE A 401 91.07 -69.68 72.01
N GLU A 402 89.85 -69.35 72.45
CA GLU A 402 89.44 -69.42 73.86
C GLU A 402 89.52 -70.84 74.42
N GLN A 403 89.08 -71.85 73.65
CA GLN A 403 89.25 -73.26 73.99
C GLN A 403 90.72 -73.65 74.11
N SER A 404 91.57 -73.32 73.13
CA SER A 404 93.00 -73.64 73.20
C SER A 404 93.73 -72.93 74.35
N LEU A 405 93.27 -71.73 74.72
CA LEU A 405 93.77 -70.98 75.86
C LEU A 405 93.24 -71.50 77.21
N ASN A 406 92.09 -72.19 77.24
CA ASN A 406 91.67 -72.96 78.42
C ASN A 406 92.44 -74.27 78.55
N ASP A 407 92.62 -75.02 77.46
CA ASP A 407 93.49 -76.20 77.41
C ASP A 407 94.90 -75.90 77.96
N GLU A 408 95.50 -74.76 77.59
CA GLU A 408 96.80 -74.33 78.10
C GLU A 408 96.77 -73.89 79.57
N ARG A 409 95.64 -73.36 80.08
CA ARG A 409 95.45 -73.11 81.53
C ARG A 409 95.35 -74.43 82.30
N ASP A 410 94.57 -75.39 81.79
CA ASP A 410 94.40 -76.70 82.41
C ASP A 410 95.71 -77.50 82.39
N ARG A 411 96.48 -77.45 81.29
CA ARG A 411 97.85 -77.99 81.22
C ARG A 411 98.78 -77.30 82.21
N LYS A 412 98.77 -75.97 82.28
CA LYS A 412 99.57 -75.20 83.24
C LYS A 412 99.25 -75.58 84.69
N ASP A 413 97.99 -75.84 85.00
CA ASP A 413 97.57 -76.18 86.36
C ASP A 413 97.80 -77.67 86.68
N GLN A 414 97.74 -78.56 85.69
CA GLN A 414 98.29 -79.92 85.80
C GLN A 414 99.81 -79.90 86.06
N TYR A 415 100.58 -79.10 85.32
CA TYR A 415 102.02 -78.93 85.58
C TYR A 415 102.31 -78.29 86.93
N ARG A 416 101.44 -77.39 87.41
CA ARG A 416 101.54 -76.80 88.76
C ARG A 416 101.32 -77.85 89.84
N LEU A 417 100.26 -78.66 89.72
CA LEU A 417 99.96 -79.76 90.64
C LEU A 417 101.08 -80.81 90.63
N LEU A 418 101.57 -81.20 89.46
CA LEU A 418 102.72 -82.12 89.33
C LEU A 418 104.02 -81.53 89.91
N TYR A 419 104.22 -80.21 89.83
CA TYR A 419 105.36 -79.54 90.46
C TYR A 419 105.19 -79.45 91.99
N GLU A 420 103.98 -79.23 92.49
CA GLU A 420 103.66 -79.25 93.93
C GLU A 420 103.76 -80.67 94.51
N GLU A 421 103.32 -81.69 93.77
CA GLU A 421 103.46 -83.12 94.09
C GLU A 421 104.93 -83.54 94.06
N LEU A 422 105.68 -83.27 93.00
CA LEU A 422 107.11 -83.57 92.91
C LEU A 422 107.93 -82.80 93.97
N LYS A 423 107.49 -81.60 94.38
CA LYS A 423 108.08 -80.85 95.49
C LYS A 423 107.72 -81.44 96.85
N ALA A 424 106.52 -82.01 97.00
CA ALA A 424 106.13 -82.75 98.19
C ALA A 424 106.87 -84.10 98.29
N GLU A 425 107.00 -84.84 97.18
CA GLU A 425 107.87 -86.01 97.08
C GLU A 425 109.33 -85.64 97.35
N PHE A 426 109.85 -84.53 96.82
CA PHE A 426 111.21 -84.08 97.12
C PHE A 426 111.37 -83.72 98.60
N ALA A 427 110.39 -83.04 99.22
CA ALA A 427 110.41 -82.76 100.66
C ALA A 427 110.25 -84.02 101.53
N GLN A 428 109.49 -85.02 101.05
CA GLN A 428 109.35 -86.31 101.70
C GLN A 428 110.62 -87.15 101.53
N LEU A 429 111.29 -87.11 100.38
CA LEU A 429 112.56 -87.76 100.10
C LEU A 429 113.73 -87.03 100.76
N ASP A 430 113.66 -85.72 101.00
CA ASP A 430 114.63 -84.97 101.79
C ASP A 430 114.43 -85.24 103.29
N HIS A 431 113.18 -85.25 103.78
CA HIS A 431 112.89 -85.70 105.14
C HIS A 431 113.27 -87.17 105.35
N GLN A 432 112.94 -88.05 104.39
CA GLN A 432 113.31 -89.45 104.42
C GLN A 432 114.79 -89.66 104.13
N ASN A 433 115.51 -88.75 103.46
CA ASN A 433 116.97 -88.78 103.41
C ASN A 433 117.57 -88.28 104.72
N ASN A 434 117.03 -87.28 105.40
CA ASN A 434 117.46 -86.88 106.74
C ASN A 434 117.19 -87.99 107.78
N VAL A 435 116.06 -88.69 107.66
CA VAL A 435 115.72 -89.86 108.48
C VAL A 435 116.56 -91.06 108.06
N ASN A 436 116.76 -91.32 106.77
CA ASN A 436 117.65 -92.38 106.26
C ASN A 436 119.12 -92.05 106.51
N GLU A 437 119.55 -90.81 106.71
CA GLU A 437 120.94 -90.45 106.97
C GLU A 437 121.24 -90.72 108.45
N LYS A 438 120.33 -90.33 109.35
CA LYS A 438 120.33 -90.80 110.76
C LYS A 438 120.16 -92.31 110.87
N TYR A 439 119.27 -92.91 110.08
CA TYR A 439 119.06 -94.35 110.03
C TYR A 439 120.12 -95.07 109.21
N ILE A 440 121.04 -94.38 108.51
CA ILE A 440 122.27 -94.93 107.92
C ILE A 440 123.46 -94.62 108.83
N GLU A 441 123.37 -93.70 109.79
CA GLU A 441 124.20 -93.74 110.99
C GLU A 441 123.80 -95.00 111.79
N ASP A 442 122.51 -95.17 112.14
CA ASP A 442 122.00 -96.36 112.87
C ASP A 442 122.16 -97.68 112.08
N MET A 443 122.01 -97.70 110.74
CA MET A 443 122.18 -98.92 109.90
C MET A 443 123.59 -99.10 109.31
N LYS A 444 124.50 -98.13 109.49
CA LYS A 444 125.95 -98.45 109.50
C LYS A 444 126.31 -99.16 110.81
N GLU A 445 125.56 -98.93 111.87
CA GLU A 445 125.61 -99.73 113.10
C GLU A 445 124.87 -101.07 112.97
N GLN A 446 123.84 -101.18 112.09
CA GLN A 446 123.05 -102.41 111.86
C GLN A 446 122.72 -102.68 110.36
N LEU A 447 123.37 -103.67 109.74
CA LEU A 447 123.20 -104.06 108.32
C LEU A 447 121.92 -104.90 108.04
N GLY A 448 121.18 -104.68 106.93
CA GLY A 448 120.23 -105.69 106.38
C GLY A 448 119.06 -105.29 105.41
N GLU A 449 119.33 -105.19 104.10
CA GLU A 449 118.52 -105.59 102.89
C GLU A 449 116.94 -105.52 102.74
N THR A 450 116.44 -104.77 101.71
CA THR A 450 115.27 -104.91 100.73
C THR A 450 113.87 -105.51 101.10
N GLY A 451 112.73 -105.42 100.35
CA GLY A 451 112.25 -104.77 99.08
C GLY A 451 111.08 -105.57 98.39
N ALA A 452 110.24 -105.18 97.38
CA ALA A 452 109.77 -103.88 96.83
C ALA A 452 108.66 -104.01 95.69
N VAL A 453 107.61 -103.13 95.63
CA VAL A 453 106.71 -102.71 94.47
C VAL A 453 105.77 -103.75 93.70
N PRO A 454 105.04 -103.49 92.53
CA PRO A 454 103.88 -102.56 92.20
C PRO A 454 102.74 -103.00 91.15
N ARG A 455 101.70 -102.13 90.84
CA ARG A 455 101.17 -101.66 89.46
C ARG A 455 99.83 -102.11 88.68
N ALA A 456 98.87 -101.16 88.46
CA ALA A 456 98.06 -100.67 87.23
C ALA A 456 96.94 -101.49 86.39
N PRO A 457 96.43 -101.12 85.14
CA PRO A 457 95.28 -100.17 84.78
C PRO A 457 94.28 -100.38 83.51
N SER A 458 93.12 -99.63 83.43
CA SER A 458 92.35 -98.90 82.31
C SER A 458 91.46 -99.51 81.08
N PRO A 459 90.96 -98.80 79.97
CA PRO A 459 89.55 -98.24 79.69
C PRO A 459 88.82 -98.31 78.23
N GLY A 460 87.64 -97.63 77.92
CA GLY A 460 86.88 -97.49 76.56
C GLY A 460 85.61 -96.51 76.39
N SER A 461 84.97 -96.19 75.19
CA SER A 461 83.94 -95.04 74.92
C SER A 461 82.98 -94.92 73.59
N GLN A 462 82.03 -93.88 73.45
CA GLN A 462 81.22 -93.20 72.27
C GLN A 462 79.69 -93.56 71.87
N ILE A 463 78.72 -92.93 71.05
CA ILE A 463 78.15 -91.61 70.39
C ILE A 463 76.73 -91.91 69.62
N GLY A 464 75.71 -91.18 68.97
CA GLY A 464 75.10 -89.84 68.44
C GLY A 464 73.76 -90.09 67.52
N GLY A 465 72.78 -89.33 66.84
CA GLY A 465 72.14 -87.96 66.43
C GLY A 465 70.95 -88.15 65.32
N LEU A 466 70.03 -87.35 64.61
CA LEU A 466 69.26 -86.01 64.40
C LEU A 466 68.13 -86.12 63.20
N ASN A 467 67.22 -85.25 62.58
CA ASN A 467 66.17 -84.12 62.80
C ASN A 467 65.25 -83.62 61.52
N ASN A 468 63.97 -83.06 61.64
CA ASN A 468 63.19 -81.95 60.86
C ASN A 468 61.96 -82.04 59.76
N LEU A 469 61.07 -80.98 59.63
CA LEU A 469 60.21 -80.30 58.49
C LEU A 469 58.69 -80.53 57.94
N GLU A 470 57.90 -79.40 57.76
CA GLU A 470 56.90 -78.77 56.75
C GLU A 470 55.48 -79.20 56.09
N HIS A 471 54.58 -78.18 55.89
CA HIS A 471 53.64 -77.74 54.74
C HIS A 471 52.11 -78.13 54.44
N GLU A 472 51.32 -77.17 53.87
CA GLU A 472 50.16 -77.20 52.85
C GLU A 472 48.61 -76.90 53.11
N LEU A 473 47.92 -76.32 52.07
CA LEU A 473 46.48 -76.35 51.59
C LEU A 473 45.45 -75.14 51.67
N GLN A 474 44.32 -75.19 50.89
CA GLN A 474 43.52 -74.02 50.39
C GLN A 474 41.96 -74.17 50.23
N GLN A 475 41.20 -73.05 50.40
CA GLN A 475 39.89 -72.66 49.77
C GLN A 475 38.58 -73.48 50.08
N THR A 476 37.31 -73.15 49.70
CA THR A 476 36.67 -72.27 48.66
C THR A 476 35.46 -71.38 49.15
N THR A 477 34.27 -71.34 48.48
CA THR A 477 33.38 -70.14 48.34
C THR A 477 31.88 -70.38 47.97
N HIS A 478 30.92 -69.48 48.33
CA HIS A 478 29.64 -69.21 47.62
C HIS A 478 29.10 -67.76 47.86
N ASP A 479 27.97 -67.36 47.24
CA ASP A 479 27.65 -66.00 46.78
C ASP A 479 26.82 -65.07 47.70
N LEU A 480 27.01 -63.75 47.53
CA LEU A 480 26.34 -62.67 48.30
C LEU A 480 26.06 -61.37 47.52
N SER A 481 26.26 -61.37 46.19
CA SER A 481 26.42 -60.15 45.38
C SER A 481 25.13 -59.55 44.79
N LYS A 482 24.08 -60.34 44.58
CA LYS A 482 22.92 -59.92 43.76
C LYS A 482 21.81 -59.18 44.52
N VAL A 483 21.71 -59.35 45.84
CA VAL A 483 20.75 -58.62 46.70
C VAL A 483 21.15 -57.16 46.80
N LYS A 484 22.41 -56.89 47.14
CA LYS A 484 22.98 -55.54 47.29
C LYS A 484 22.91 -54.68 46.03
N LEU A 485 22.86 -55.30 44.86
CA LEU A 485 22.72 -54.59 43.59
C LEU A 485 21.29 -54.02 43.44
N LEU A 486 20.27 -54.81 43.80
CA LEU A 486 18.86 -54.39 43.74
C LEU A 486 18.51 -53.41 44.86
N GLU A 487 19.10 -53.56 46.05
CA GLU A 487 18.98 -52.57 47.13
C GLU A 487 19.54 -51.20 46.69
N ALA A 488 20.73 -51.18 46.08
CA ALA A 488 21.32 -49.95 45.53
C ALA A 488 20.53 -49.37 44.34
N GLU A 489 19.93 -50.20 43.49
CA GLU A 489 19.12 -49.74 42.35
C GLU A 489 17.79 -49.09 42.79
N VAL A 490 17.13 -49.67 43.81
CA VAL A 490 15.97 -49.06 44.48
C VAL A 490 16.35 -47.74 45.17
N GLU A 491 17.51 -47.68 45.82
CA GLU A 491 17.97 -46.47 46.50
C GLU A 491 18.35 -45.35 45.51
N VAL A 492 18.94 -45.68 44.35
CA VAL A 492 19.20 -44.72 43.26
C VAL A 492 17.90 -44.16 42.68
N LEU A 493 16.90 -45.00 42.42
CA LEU A 493 15.59 -44.55 41.92
C LEU A 493 14.90 -43.60 42.91
N ARG A 494 15.11 -43.80 44.22
CA ARG A 494 14.57 -42.93 45.28
C ARG A 494 15.24 -41.55 45.37
N HIS A 495 16.41 -41.36 44.76
CA HIS A 495 17.13 -40.08 44.68
C HIS A 495 17.05 -39.42 43.28
N GLY A 496 16.48 -40.10 42.28
CA GLY A 496 16.40 -39.64 40.89
C GLY A 496 15.22 -38.71 40.56
N ALA A 497 14.19 -38.68 41.41
CA ALA A 497 13.11 -37.69 41.37
C ALA A 497 13.37 -36.56 42.37
N ALA A 498 12.79 -35.37 42.12
CA ALA A 498 13.08 -34.14 42.86
C ALA A 498 12.88 -34.32 44.38
N THR A 499 13.99 -34.44 45.10
CA THR A 499 14.03 -34.78 46.53
C THR A 499 14.35 -33.53 47.36
N SER A 500 13.80 -33.45 48.58
CA SER A 500 14.00 -32.29 49.48
C SER A 500 15.47 -31.91 49.68
N THR A 501 16.38 -32.88 49.60
CA THR A 501 17.83 -32.68 49.65
C THR A 501 18.35 -31.76 48.55
N GLN A 502 17.91 -31.95 47.29
CA GLN A 502 18.28 -31.07 46.18
C GLN A 502 17.73 -29.64 46.37
N ALA A 503 16.51 -29.53 46.90
CA ALA A 503 15.92 -28.24 47.25
C ALA A 503 16.67 -27.54 48.40
N ASP A 504 17.22 -28.29 49.36
CA ASP A 504 18.04 -27.75 50.46
C ASP A 504 19.47 -27.40 50.03
N ASP A 505 20.08 -28.15 49.11
CA ASP A 505 21.38 -27.79 48.53
C ASP A 505 21.27 -26.55 47.62
N LEU A 506 20.19 -26.39 46.86
CA LEU A 506 19.88 -25.14 46.15
C LEU A 506 19.66 -23.96 47.12
N ARG A 507 19.06 -24.17 48.31
CA ARG A 507 18.95 -23.13 49.35
C ARG A 507 20.32 -22.73 49.90
N ARG A 508 21.19 -23.70 50.22
CA ARG A 508 22.57 -23.44 50.68
C ARG A 508 23.39 -22.66 49.65
N GLU A 509 23.28 -23.03 48.38
CA GLU A 509 23.97 -22.33 47.28
C GLU A 509 23.42 -20.91 47.07
N LEU A 510 22.09 -20.73 47.17
CA LEU A 510 21.45 -19.41 47.14
C LEU A 510 21.90 -18.51 48.30
N GLU A 511 22.01 -19.04 49.52
CA GLU A 511 22.53 -18.31 50.69
C GLU A 511 24.01 -17.97 50.53
N ARG A 512 24.83 -18.88 49.99
CA ARG A 512 26.24 -18.63 49.67
C ARG A 512 26.40 -17.49 48.66
N VAL A 513 25.68 -17.53 47.54
CA VAL A 513 25.71 -16.48 46.51
C VAL A 513 25.22 -15.14 47.07
N LYS A 514 24.21 -15.14 47.96
CA LYS A 514 23.74 -13.91 48.64
C LYS A 514 24.77 -13.35 49.63
N ALA A 515 25.49 -14.20 50.37
CA ALA A 515 26.60 -13.77 51.21
C ALA A 515 27.78 -13.19 50.38
N GLU A 516 28.12 -13.81 49.26
CA GLU A 516 29.15 -13.33 48.32
C GLU A 516 28.76 -11.98 47.69
N ARG A 517 27.50 -11.81 47.29
CA ARG A 517 26.93 -10.52 46.85
C ARG A 517 27.04 -9.44 47.93
N ASP A 518 26.74 -9.77 49.19
CA ASP A 518 26.80 -8.81 50.30
C ASP A 518 28.22 -8.35 50.61
N VAL A 519 29.21 -9.24 50.48
CA VAL A 519 30.64 -8.88 50.58
C VAL A 519 31.06 -7.99 49.40
N ALA A 520 30.69 -8.37 48.17
CA ALA A 520 30.97 -7.58 46.97
C ALA A 520 30.32 -6.18 47.01
N THR A 521 29.12 -6.07 47.60
CA THR A 521 28.38 -4.81 47.75
C THR A 521 29.09 -3.88 48.74
N LYS A 522 29.52 -4.41 49.89
CA LYS A 522 30.28 -3.65 50.90
C LYS A 522 31.65 -3.19 50.36
N ASN A 523 32.33 -4.04 49.59
CA ASN A 523 33.58 -3.67 48.93
C ASN A 523 33.38 -2.56 47.90
N TYR A 524 32.31 -2.63 47.09
CA TYR A 524 31.96 -1.56 46.16
C TYR A 524 31.64 -0.24 46.89
N GLN A 525 30.88 -0.27 47.99
CA GLN A 525 30.60 0.91 48.82
C GLN A 525 31.89 1.54 49.37
N LEU A 526 32.79 0.73 49.95
CA LEU A 526 34.07 1.20 50.47
C LEU A 526 34.99 1.82 49.40
N VAL A 527 34.99 1.29 48.17
CA VAL A 527 35.76 1.86 47.05
C VAL A 527 35.06 3.11 46.50
N PHE A 528 33.73 3.16 46.47
CA PHE A 528 32.94 4.33 46.08
C PHE A 528 33.17 5.52 47.04
N GLU A 529 33.16 5.28 48.35
CA GLU A 529 33.48 6.30 49.37
C GLU A 529 34.90 6.85 49.21
N LYS A 530 35.90 5.98 49.04
CA LYS A 530 37.29 6.38 48.76
C LYS A 530 37.42 7.20 47.47
N HIS A 531 36.71 6.80 46.41
CA HIS A 531 36.72 7.50 45.13
C HIS A 531 36.08 8.90 45.24
N GLY A 532 34.97 9.03 45.98
CA GLY A 532 34.34 10.33 46.27
C GLY A 532 35.25 11.26 47.06
N VAL A 533 35.86 10.76 48.17
CA VAL A 533 36.83 11.54 48.96
C VAL A 533 38.03 11.97 48.11
N ALA A 534 38.57 11.08 47.26
CA ALA A 534 39.66 11.42 46.36
C ALA A 534 39.24 12.43 45.27
N GLN A 535 37.99 12.40 44.81
CA GLN A 535 37.44 13.39 43.88
C GLN A 535 37.36 14.77 44.55
N GLU A 536 36.74 14.87 45.73
CA GLU A 536 36.63 16.12 46.49
C GLU A 536 38.01 16.71 46.82
N GLN A 537 38.97 15.87 47.21
CA GLN A 537 40.35 16.30 47.45
C GLN A 537 41.03 16.86 46.19
N ILE A 538 40.83 16.24 45.03
CA ILE A 538 41.36 16.73 43.75
C ILE A 538 40.66 18.03 43.34
N GLU A 539 39.36 18.15 43.55
CA GLU A 539 38.56 19.34 43.21
C GLU A 539 38.90 20.54 44.12
N ALA A 540 39.01 20.33 45.43
CA ALA A 540 39.45 21.34 46.40
C ALA A 540 40.88 21.83 46.11
N LEU A 541 41.78 20.94 45.66
CA LEU A 541 43.12 21.33 45.21
C LEU A 541 43.07 22.10 43.88
N LEU A 542 42.29 21.63 42.89
CA LEU A 542 42.15 22.27 41.56
C LEU A 542 41.59 23.70 41.64
N ASN A 543 40.57 23.92 42.47
CA ASN A 543 39.94 25.23 42.65
C ASN A 543 40.88 26.26 43.30
N ASN A 544 41.93 25.80 43.99
CA ASN A 544 42.83 26.62 44.81
C ASN A 544 44.29 26.64 44.29
N MET A 545 44.55 26.25 43.02
CA MET A 545 45.89 26.01 42.46
C MET A 545 46.89 27.19 42.43
N VAL A 546 46.51 28.41 42.83
CA VAL A 546 47.30 29.63 42.60
C VAL A 546 47.70 30.33 43.90
N GLY A 547 49.02 30.51 44.10
CA GLY A 547 49.59 31.38 45.12
C GLY A 547 49.24 30.95 46.55
N GLU A 548 48.82 31.92 47.37
CA GLU A 548 48.46 31.72 48.78
C GLU A 548 47.20 30.84 48.95
N GLY A 549 46.33 30.77 47.94
CA GLY A 549 45.15 29.91 47.94
C GLY A 549 45.48 28.42 48.10
N LEU A 550 46.66 27.98 47.68
CA LEU A 550 47.08 26.58 47.75
C LEU A 550 47.14 26.05 49.20
N VAL A 551 47.37 26.90 50.19
CA VAL A 551 47.31 26.52 51.61
C VAL A 551 45.87 26.22 52.02
N ASN A 552 44.94 27.10 51.64
CA ASN A 552 43.51 26.91 51.88
C ASN A 552 42.97 25.65 51.18
N GLY A 553 43.42 25.37 49.95
CA GLY A 553 43.06 24.16 49.21
C GLY A 553 43.56 22.86 49.85
N ILE A 554 44.73 22.89 50.51
CA ILE A 554 45.23 21.76 51.31
C ILE A 554 44.39 21.62 52.59
N ASP A 555 44.10 22.72 53.28
CA ASP A 555 43.22 22.73 54.46
C ASP A 555 41.76 22.36 54.14
N GLU A 556 41.30 22.51 52.89
CA GLU A 556 40.00 22.02 52.42
C GLU A 556 40.05 20.53 52.06
N ALA A 557 41.06 20.08 51.31
CA ALA A 557 41.25 18.65 51.02
C ALA A 557 41.44 17.80 52.30
N LEU A 558 42.08 18.35 53.34
CA LEU A 558 42.21 17.72 54.66
C LEU A 558 40.89 17.60 55.43
N LYS A 559 39.85 18.38 55.10
CA LYS A 559 38.50 18.27 55.72
C LYS A 559 37.72 17.10 55.13
N SER A 560 37.83 16.85 53.82
CA SER A 560 37.21 15.67 53.17
C SER A 560 37.91 14.35 53.53
N GLY A 561 39.21 14.37 53.86
CA GLY A 561 39.88 13.17 54.38
C GLY A 561 41.40 13.30 54.60
N PRO A 562 42.03 12.30 55.25
CA PRO A 562 43.46 12.30 55.51
C PRO A 562 44.29 12.08 54.23
N LEU A 563 45.08 13.09 53.84
CA LEU A 563 46.02 13.02 52.72
C LEU A 563 47.27 12.19 53.10
N SER A 564 47.43 11.01 52.52
CA SER A 564 48.46 10.03 52.90
C SER A 564 49.89 10.36 52.42
N VAL A 565 50.08 11.34 51.52
CA VAL A 565 51.38 11.66 50.89
C VAL A 565 51.71 13.16 50.95
N LEU A 566 51.86 13.70 52.17
CA LEU A 566 52.39 15.04 52.42
C LEU A 566 53.63 15.01 53.37
N THR A 567 54.62 14.18 53.04
CA THR A 567 55.95 14.28 53.65
C THR A 567 56.67 15.53 53.17
N SER A 568 57.15 16.34 54.12
CA SER A 568 57.48 17.78 54.02
C SER A 568 58.47 18.26 52.92
N ASN A 569 59.03 17.40 52.07
CA ASN A 569 60.04 17.80 51.07
C ASN A 569 60.01 16.98 49.75
N TYR A 570 58.92 16.30 49.41
CA TYR A 570 58.76 15.66 48.10
C TYR A 570 57.85 16.46 47.16
N TYR A 571 58.13 16.41 45.85
CA TYR A 571 57.61 17.38 44.88
C TYR A 571 56.07 17.46 44.83
N ARG A 572 55.53 18.69 44.90
CA ARG A 572 54.08 18.97 44.87
C ARG A 572 53.37 18.37 43.64
N HIS A 573 54.01 18.43 42.46
CA HIS A 573 53.51 17.78 41.25
C HIS A 573 53.47 16.25 41.36
N VAL A 574 54.38 15.62 42.11
CA VAL A 574 54.37 14.16 42.34
C VAL A 574 53.27 13.78 43.33
N ALA A 575 53.01 14.58 44.37
CA ALA A 575 51.85 14.37 45.24
C ALA A 575 50.52 14.43 44.46
N PHE A 576 50.34 15.45 43.61
CA PHE A 576 49.15 15.57 42.76
C PHE A 576 49.07 14.47 41.69
N ALA A 577 50.19 14.06 41.08
CA ALA A 577 50.24 12.94 40.15
C ALA A 577 49.89 11.60 40.82
N ASN A 578 50.37 11.37 42.05
CA ASN A 578 50.05 10.18 42.83
C ASN A 578 48.58 10.14 43.23
N LEU A 579 47.99 11.26 43.67
CA LEU A 579 46.55 11.40 43.91
C LEU A 579 45.74 11.10 42.64
N ARG A 580 46.17 11.63 41.49
CA ARG A 580 45.53 11.35 40.20
C ARG A 580 45.67 9.89 39.75
N SER A 581 46.78 9.22 40.08
CA SER A 581 46.97 7.78 39.85
C SER A 581 46.05 6.96 40.74
N GLN A 582 46.04 7.23 42.05
CA GLN A 582 45.14 6.58 43.02
C GLN A 582 43.67 6.79 42.68
N TYR A 583 43.28 7.97 42.21
CA TYR A 583 41.92 8.24 41.72
C TYR A 583 41.60 7.43 40.46
N ALA A 584 42.52 7.31 39.50
CA ALA A 584 42.33 6.50 38.29
C ALA A 584 42.28 4.99 38.59
N GLU A 585 43.12 4.52 39.51
CA GLU A 585 43.15 3.14 40.01
C GLU A 585 41.86 2.80 40.75
N ALA A 586 41.44 3.63 41.71
CA ALA A 586 40.17 3.47 42.42
C ALA A 586 38.96 3.59 41.47
N SER A 587 38.99 4.49 40.48
CA SER A 587 37.94 4.61 39.46
C SER A 587 37.83 3.35 38.60
N LYS A 588 38.95 2.67 38.33
CA LYS A 588 38.99 1.40 37.59
C LYS A 588 38.47 0.26 38.47
N GLU A 589 38.95 0.14 39.70
CA GLU A 589 38.48 -0.85 40.69
C GLU A 589 36.96 -0.72 40.92
N LEU A 590 36.46 0.52 41.06
CA LEU A 590 35.04 0.83 41.18
C LEU A 590 34.24 0.34 39.97
N ALA A 591 34.74 0.56 38.75
CA ALA A 591 34.09 0.08 37.53
C ALA A 591 34.06 -1.46 37.45
N GLU A 592 35.16 -2.13 37.81
CA GLU A 592 35.26 -3.60 37.84
C GLU A 592 34.33 -4.20 38.91
N LEU A 593 34.34 -3.67 40.14
CA LEU A 593 33.43 -4.08 41.23
C LEU A 593 31.95 -3.81 40.89
N LYS A 594 31.64 -2.73 40.16
CA LYS A 594 30.28 -2.41 39.69
C LYS A 594 29.77 -3.43 38.66
N VAL A 595 30.66 -3.96 37.82
CA VAL A 595 30.33 -5.06 36.88
C VAL A 595 30.21 -6.39 37.62
N GLN A 596 31.08 -6.68 38.59
CA GLN A 596 31.00 -7.91 39.40
C GLN A 596 29.72 -7.97 40.24
N ASN A 597 29.34 -6.89 40.92
CA ASN A 597 28.10 -6.84 41.71
C ASN A 597 26.85 -7.09 40.85
N ARG A 598 26.76 -6.50 39.66
CA ARG A 598 25.65 -6.75 38.72
C ARG A 598 25.55 -8.22 38.34
N LYS A 599 26.67 -8.86 38.00
CA LYS A 599 26.70 -10.30 37.67
C LYS A 599 26.27 -11.18 38.85
N LEU A 600 26.69 -10.87 40.07
CA LEU A 600 26.26 -11.59 41.28
C LEU A 600 24.77 -11.36 41.59
N GLU A 601 24.25 -10.16 41.32
CA GLU A 601 22.83 -9.85 41.47
C GLU A 601 21.95 -10.58 40.42
N GLU A 602 22.43 -10.67 39.18
CA GLU A 602 21.80 -11.45 38.09
C GLU A 602 21.78 -12.96 38.44
N VAL A 603 22.93 -13.54 38.81
CA VAL A 603 23.03 -14.95 39.23
C VAL A 603 22.17 -15.25 40.47
N ALA A 604 22.10 -14.35 41.45
CA ALA A 604 21.22 -14.51 42.61
C ALA A 604 19.72 -14.55 42.22
N LYS A 605 19.30 -13.69 41.28
CA LYS A 605 17.91 -13.68 40.77
C LYS A 605 17.57 -14.95 40.00
N ASP A 606 18.49 -15.48 39.20
CA ASP A 606 18.27 -16.74 38.48
C ASP A 606 18.26 -17.95 39.42
N LYS A 607 19.07 -17.95 40.48
CA LYS A 607 18.96 -18.98 41.54
C LYS A 607 17.69 -18.86 42.38
N ASP A 608 17.17 -17.65 42.64
CA ASP A 608 15.84 -17.47 43.24
C ASP A 608 14.72 -18.02 42.32
N ARG A 609 14.81 -17.80 40.99
CA ARG A 609 13.88 -18.34 39.98
C ARG A 609 13.93 -19.88 39.94
N GLU A 610 15.12 -20.48 39.88
CA GLU A 610 15.33 -21.94 39.86
C GLU A 610 14.83 -22.63 41.14
N MET A 611 15.08 -22.03 42.30
CA MET A 611 14.59 -22.50 43.59
C MET A 611 13.05 -22.39 43.73
N LEU A 612 12.42 -21.39 43.11
CA LEU A 612 10.96 -21.29 43.01
C LEU A 612 10.37 -22.38 42.10
N ALA A 613 10.97 -22.64 40.94
CA ALA A 613 10.53 -23.71 40.03
C ALA A 613 10.62 -25.10 40.69
N MET A 614 11.75 -25.42 41.32
CA MET A 614 11.92 -26.68 42.07
C MET A 614 10.95 -26.81 43.24
N LYS A 615 10.55 -25.71 43.89
CA LYS A 615 9.49 -25.74 44.91
C LYS A 615 8.12 -26.06 44.32
N THR A 616 7.76 -25.52 43.14
CA THR A 616 6.50 -25.88 42.48
C THR A 616 6.51 -27.34 41.99
N ASP A 617 7.65 -27.84 41.52
CA ASP A 617 7.78 -29.24 41.08
C ASP A 617 7.70 -30.22 42.26
N CYS A 618 8.33 -29.93 43.41
CA CYS A 618 8.14 -30.72 44.62
C CYS A 618 6.70 -30.68 45.14
N ALA A 619 6.04 -29.51 45.14
CA ALA A 619 4.65 -29.38 45.57
C ALA A 619 3.66 -30.12 44.64
N LEU A 620 4.03 -30.36 43.37
CA LEU A 620 3.28 -31.21 42.44
C LEU A 620 3.52 -32.71 42.67
N LEU A 621 4.68 -33.09 43.21
CA LEU A 621 5.01 -34.47 43.59
C LEU A 621 4.43 -34.87 44.96
N GLU A 622 4.09 -33.90 45.81
CA GLU A 622 3.46 -34.12 47.12
C GLU A 622 1.91 -34.21 47.05
N ASP A 623 1.27 -34.14 45.87
CA ASP A 623 -0.18 -34.35 45.71
C ASP A 623 -0.56 -35.81 46.11
N PRO A 624 -1.35 -36.05 47.20
CA PRO A 624 -1.54 -37.39 47.80
C PRO A 624 -2.28 -38.45 46.96
N ARG A 625 -2.45 -38.22 45.66
CA ARG A 625 -3.29 -39.01 44.75
C ARG A 625 -2.62 -40.25 44.14
N TYR A 626 -1.33 -40.48 44.34
CA TYR A 626 -0.62 -41.58 43.68
C TYR A 626 -0.57 -42.90 44.47
N ASP A 627 -1.02 -42.92 45.73
CA ASP A 627 -0.90 -44.07 46.63
C ASP A 627 -2.27 -44.50 47.23
N PHE A 628 -3.31 -44.53 46.37
CA PHE A 628 -4.65 -44.96 46.77
C PHE A 628 -4.80 -46.49 46.69
N GLU A 629 -4.34 -47.20 47.73
CA GLU A 629 -4.82 -48.57 47.99
C GLU A 629 -6.33 -48.59 48.28
N TYR A 630 -6.98 -49.74 48.05
CA TYR A 630 -8.43 -49.91 48.18
C TYR A 630 -8.90 -49.89 49.66
N GLY A 631 -9.05 -48.70 50.22
CA GLY A 631 -9.73 -48.45 51.50
C GLY A 631 -11.19 -48.06 51.29
N THR A 632 -12.14 -48.87 51.77
CA THR A 632 -13.55 -48.50 51.88
C THR A 632 -13.85 -47.94 53.27
N ASP A 633 -14.25 -46.67 53.36
CA ASP A 633 -15.32 -46.19 54.26
C ASP A 633 -15.63 -44.70 54.01
N ASP A 634 -16.79 -44.23 54.47
CA ASP A 634 -17.28 -42.86 54.30
C ASP A 634 -16.58 -41.85 55.23
N ASP A 635 -15.79 -40.90 54.70
CA ASP A 635 -15.51 -39.63 55.38
C ASP A 635 -15.54 -38.42 54.43
N VAL A 636 -16.53 -37.56 54.65
CA VAL A 636 -16.84 -36.36 53.86
C VAL A 636 -15.79 -35.25 54.01
N THR A 637 -14.98 -35.25 55.08
CA THR A 637 -13.96 -34.21 55.32
C THR A 637 -12.79 -34.24 54.33
N THR A 638 -12.58 -35.36 53.64
CA THR A 638 -11.45 -35.54 52.71
C THR A 638 -11.58 -34.69 51.44
N VAL A 639 -12.80 -34.39 51.00
CA VAL A 639 -13.05 -33.68 49.73
C VAL A 639 -12.72 -32.19 49.84
N ASP A 640 -13.05 -31.55 50.96
CA ASP A 640 -12.79 -30.11 51.16
C ASP A 640 -11.29 -29.82 51.34
N ALA A 641 -10.54 -30.66 52.08
CA ALA A 641 -9.09 -30.53 52.21
C ALA A 641 -8.39 -30.59 50.84
N VAL A 642 -8.77 -31.56 50.02
CA VAL A 642 -8.27 -31.73 48.64
C VAL A 642 -8.66 -30.57 47.70
N GLY A 643 -9.74 -29.85 48.00
CA GLY A 643 -10.10 -28.59 47.35
C GLY A 643 -9.22 -27.42 47.82
N GLN A 644 -9.00 -27.32 49.13
CA GLN A 644 -8.21 -26.27 49.79
C GLN A 644 -6.75 -26.29 49.32
N GLU A 645 -6.10 -27.47 49.35
CA GLU A 645 -4.71 -27.65 48.91
C GLU A 645 -4.51 -27.27 47.43
N ARG A 646 -5.50 -27.56 46.57
CA ARG A 646 -5.49 -27.15 45.16
C ARG A 646 -5.66 -25.65 44.98
N LEU A 647 -6.45 -24.99 45.82
CA LEU A 647 -6.57 -23.52 45.81
C LEU A 647 -5.28 -22.86 46.30
N ASP A 648 -4.64 -23.40 47.34
CA ASP A 648 -3.36 -22.91 47.86
C ASP A 648 -2.23 -23.10 46.85
N ALA A 649 -2.16 -24.25 46.16
CA ALA A 649 -1.21 -24.49 45.07
C ALA A 649 -1.41 -23.52 43.89
N LEU A 650 -2.67 -23.27 43.50
CA LEU A 650 -3.01 -22.26 42.49
C LEU A 650 -2.67 -20.83 42.93
N GLU A 651 -2.81 -20.50 44.22
CA GLU A 651 -2.41 -19.18 44.74
C GLU A 651 -0.88 -19.04 44.81
N GLN A 652 -0.14 -20.11 45.13
CA GLN A 652 1.32 -20.14 45.05
C GLN A 652 1.82 -19.98 43.61
N LEU A 653 1.24 -20.69 42.63
CA LEU A 653 1.55 -20.54 41.21
C LEU A 653 1.29 -19.10 40.75
N LYS A 654 0.14 -18.53 41.11
CA LYS A 654 -0.23 -17.13 40.82
C LYS A 654 0.72 -16.11 41.45
N LYS A 655 1.27 -16.39 42.64
CA LYS A 655 2.32 -15.57 43.27
C LYS A 655 3.65 -15.68 42.50
N SER A 656 4.00 -16.88 42.02
CA SER A 656 5.17 -17.09 41.14
C SER A 656 5.05 -16.31 39.83
N ASP A 657 3.92 -16.44 39.13
CA ASP A 657 3.62 -15.68 37.90
C ASP A 657 3.70 -14.17 38.11
N GLN A 658 3.21 -13.66 39.25
CA GLN A 658 3.29 -12.24 39.60
C GLN A 658 4.74 -11.77 39.83
N LEU A 659 5.58 -12.60 40.47
CA LEU A 659 7.00 -12.30 40.67
C LEU A 659 7.78 -12.36 39.34
N ILE A 660 7.49 -13.33 38.48
CA ILE A 660 8.07 -13.45 37.13
C ILE A 660 7.65 -12.22 36.28
N ALA A 661 6.36 -11.86 36.27
CA ALA A 661 5.87 -10.70 35.54
C ALA A 661 6.43 -9.37 36.07
N ALA A 662 6.63 -9.24 37.39
CA ALA A 662 7.28 -8.06 37.98
C ALA A 662 8.77 -8.00 37.61
N SER A 663 9.48 -9.14 37.63
CA SER A 663 10.87 -9.26 37.22
C SER A 663 11.06 -8.89 35.75
N LEU A 664 10.26 -9.45 34.84
CA LEU A 664 10.31 -9.16 33.40
C LEU A 664 9.99 -7.69 33.10
N ARG A 665 9.06 -7.06 33.84
CA ARG A 665 8.80 -5.60 33.71
C ARG A 665 10.02 -4.79 34.13
N SER A 666 10.63 -5.10 35.27
CA SER A 666 11.85 -4.42 35.73
C SER A 666 13.01 -4.58 34.76
N GLU A 667 13.12 -5.73 34.09
CA GLU A 667 14.14 -6.01 33.08
C GLU A 667 13.88 -5.23 31.79
N LEU A 668 12.62 -5.17 31.33
CA LEU A 668 12.19 -4.38 30.17
C LEU A 668 12.42 -2.86 30.40
N ASP A 669 12.08 -2.34 31.59
CA ASP A 669 12.31 -0.94 31.93
C ASP A 669 13.80 -0.61 32.11
N PHE A 670 14.61 -1.53 32.64
CA PHE A 670 16.07 -1.40 32.64
C PHE A 670 16.65 -1.37 31.20
N LEU A 671 16.16 -2.24 30.31
CA LEU A 671 16.56 -2.25 28.90
C LEU A 671 16.15 -0.98 28.16
N ARG A 672 14.98 -0.39 28.47
CA ARG A 672 14.55 0.93 27.98
C ARG A 672 15.51 2.03 28.42
N VAL A 673 15.86 2.09 29.71
CA VAL A 673 16.82 3.08 30.23
C VAL A 673 18.21 2.90 29.56
N LYS A 674 18.65 1.65 29.39
CA LYS A 674 19.90 1.34 28.68
C LYS A 674 19.87 1.79 27.20
N TYR A 675 18.75 1.57 26.51
CA TYR A 675 18.56 2.02 25.12
C TYR A 675 18.59 3.55 25.02
N ASN A 676 17.84 4.25 25.86
CA ASN A 676 17.80 5.72 25.87
C ASN A 676 19.19 6.33 26.15
N ASN A 677 19.95 5.75 27.09
CA ASN A 677 21.32 6.19 27.36
C ASN A 677 22.24 5.98 26.13
N LEU A 678 22.11 4.86 25.43
CA LEU A 678 22.86 4.59 24.19
C LEU A 678 22.42 5.50 23.03
N GLU A 679 21.15 5.90 22.93
CA GLU A 679 20.69 6.91 21.96
C GLU A 679 21.32 8.29 22.26
N ILE A 680 21.39 8.68 23.54
CA ILE A 680 22.04 9.91 24.00
C ILE A 680 23.56 9.88 23.72
N GLU A 681 24.27 8.83 24.12
CA GLU A 681 25.71 8.66 23.85
C GLU A 681 26.01 8.70 22.35
N ASN A 682 25.20 8.02 21.53
CA ASN A 682 25.33 8.03 20.06
C ASN A 682 25.12 9.43 19.47
N ASN A 683 24.14 10.18 19.98
CA ASN A 683 23.91 11.57 19.55
C ASN A 683 25.05 12.51 19.98
N MET A 684 25.57 12.40 21.21
CA MET A 684 26.77 13.13 21.63
C MET A 684 28.00 12.78 20.76
N HIS A 685 28.15 11.52 20.35
CA HIS A 685 29.21 11.12 19.42
C HIS A 685 29.02 11.71 18.01
N LYS A 686 27.79 11.88 17.52
CA LYS A 686 27.51 12.61 16.26
C LYS A 686 27.87 14.09 16.40
N GLU A 687 27.47 14.73 17.49
CA GLU A 687 27.76 16.15 17.76
C GLU A 687 29.28 16.39 17.85
N HIS A 688 30.00 15.60 18.65
CA HIS A 688 31.47 15.67 18.73
C HIS A 688 32.15 15.41 17.37
N LEU A 689 31.61 14.54 16.53
CA LEU A 689 32.13 14.30 15.18
C LEU A 689 31.88 15.50 14.25
N LEU A 690 30.69 16.11 14.32
CA LEU A 690 30.36 17.32 13.57
C LEU A 690 31.26 18.49 14.00
N ASP A 691 31.45 18.72 15.30
CA ASP A 691 32.36 19.74 15.81
C ASP A 691 33.81 19.48 15.40
N ALA A 692 34.28 18.23 15.44
CA ALA A 692 35.62 17.88 14.96
C ALA A 692 35.79 18.13 13.45
N LEU A 693 34.75 17.89 12.64
CA LEU A 693 34.75 18.18 11.20
C LEU A 693 34.68 19.70 10.93
N VAL A 694 33.90 20.46 11.68
CA VAL A 694 33.82 21.92 11.59
C VAL A 694 35.14 22.57 12.04
N ALA A 695 35.74 22.10 13.13
CA ALA A 695 37.06 22.54 13.58
C ALA A 695 38.14 22.23 12.53
N LYS A 696 38.11 21.03 11.92
CA LYS A 696 39.00 20.66 10.82
C LYS A 696 38.81 21.55 9.58
N GLU A 697 37.57 21.92 9.23
CA GLU A 697 37.34 22.83 8.11
C GLU A 697 37.77 24.27 8.43
N ARG A 698 37.58 24.74 9.67
CA ARG A 698 38.14 26.03 10.14
C ARG A 698 39.66 26.04 10.00
N LEU A 699 40.36 25.03 10.53
CA LEU A 699 41.82 24.88 10.39
C LEU A 699 42.28 24.73 8.92
N SER A 700 41.45 24.16 8.04
CA SER A 700 41.73 24.10 6.60
C SER A 700 41.67 25.48 5.96
N LYS A 701 40.61 26.26 6.26
CA LYS A 701 40.44 27.64 5.78
C LYS A 701 41.49 28.59 6.37
N GLU A 702 41.89 28.37 7.61
CA GLU A 702 42.95 29.10 8.29
C GLU A 702 44.30 28.87 7.61
N ARG A 703 44.66 27.62 7.28
CA ARG A 703 45.85 27.32 6.45
C ARG A 703 45.79 27.90 5.03
N GLU A 704 44.61 27.95 4.43
CA GLU A 704 44.41 28.59 3.11
C GLU A 704 44.59 30.12 3.19
N LEU A 705 44.27 30.74 4.34
CA LEU A 705 44.45 32.18 4.60
C LEU A 705 45.87 32.54 5.07
N GLU A 706 46.58 31.64 5.77
CA GLU A 706 47.98 31.84 6.22
C GLU A 706 49.00 31.85 5.08
N GLY A 707 48.60 31.50 3.84
CA GLY A 707 49.43 31.66 2.64
C GLY A 707 50.69 30.79 2.57
N ILE A 708 50.79 29.75 3.42
CA ILE A 708 51.92 28.82 3.41
C ILE A 708 51.90 28.02 2.10
N SER A 709 53.01 28.05 1.35
CA SER A 709 53.17 27.44 0.04
C SER A 709 53.14 25.90 0.07
N GLY A 710 51.94 25.31 0.22
CA GLY A 710 51.70 23.86 0.33
C GLY A 710 51.69 23.08 -0.99
N ASN A 711 52.03 23.70 -2.12
CA ASN A 711 52.01 23.10 -3.47
C ASN A 711 53.40 22.68 -3.99
N VAL A 712 54.39 22.49 -3.12
CA VAL A 712 55.72 21.96 -3.49
C VAL A 712 55.77 20.48 -3.12
N ALA A 713 56.02 19.61 -4.10
CA ALA A 713 56.20 18.19 -3.85
C ALA A 713 57.44 17.93 -2.94
N PRO A 714 57.38 16.96 -2.01
CA PRO A 714 58.54 16.58 -1.21
C PRO A 714 59.74 16.18 -2.09
N GLU A 715 60.94 16.58 -1.66
CA GLU A 715 62.17 16.42 -2.45
C GLU A 715 62.40 14.95 -2.86
N GLY A 716 62.42 14.71 -4.18
CA GLY A 716 62.48 13.36 -4.78
C GLY A 716 61.15 12.81 -5.33
N VAL A 717 60.02 13.52 -5.20
CA VAL A 717 58.74 13.18 -5.83
C VAL A 717 58.49 14.07 -7.05
N ASP A 718 58.10 13.48 -8.19
CA ASP A 718 57.72 14.23 -9.39
C ASP A 718 56.45 15.07 -9.12
N GLN A 719 56.55 16.38 -9.35
CA GLN A 719 55.48 17.36 -9.12
C GLN A 719 54.20 16.98 -9.88
N ALA A 720 54.30 16.45 -11.11
CA ALA A 720 53.11 16.06 -11.88
C ALA A 720 52.35 14.90 -11.21
N ALA A 721 53.07 13.91 -10.67
CA ALA A 721 52.48 12.79 -9.94
C ALA A 721 51.96 13.21 -8.55
N TYR A 722 52.58 14.21 -7.93
CA TYR A 722 52.07 14.82 -6.69
C TYR A 722 50.74 15.55 -6.93
N ASP A 723 50.67 16.41 -7.96
CA ASP A 723 49.48 17.19 -8.30
C ASP A 723 48.32 16.32 -8.81
N GLU A 724 48.59 15.26 -9.59
CA GLU A 724 47.59 14.27 -9.97
C GLU A 724 47.02 13.55 -8.73
N ARG A 725 47.89 13.09 -7.82
CA ARG A 725 47.46 12.46 -6.57
C ARG A 725 46.70 13.42 -5.66
N LEU A 726 47.05 14.71 -5.65
CA LEU A 726 46.35 15.76 -4.91
C LEU A 726 44.95 16.01 -5.49
N LYS A 727 44.82 16.03 -6.82
CA LYS A 727 43.54 16.11 -7.55
C LYS A 727 42.66 14.89 -7.27
N ASP A 728 43.25 13.71 -7.20
CA ASP A 728 42.56 12.47 -6.89
C ASP A 728 42.06 12.42 -5.43
N TYR A 729 42.87 12.92 -4.47
CA TYR A 729 42.41 13.16 -3.10
C TYR A 729 41.31 14.22 -3.01
N ARG A 730 41.38 15.32 -3.79
CA ARG A 730 40.31 16.34 -3.85
C ARG A 730 39.00 15.74 -4.37
N SER A 731 39.01 14.99 -5.48
CA SER A 731 37.81 14.33 -6.00
C SER A 731 37.22 13.29 -5.03
N LYS A 732 38.08 12.59 -4.27
CA LYS A 732 37.64 11.66 -3.21
C LYS A 732 37.03 12.41 -2.01
N ALA A 733 37.58 13.56 -1.62
CA ALA A 733 37.03 14.40 -0.55
C ALA A 733 35.70 15.06 -0.96
N GLU A 734 35.56 15.47 -2.21
CA GLU A 734 34.34 16.02 -2.81
C GLU A 734 33.21 14.97 -2.81
N LYS A 735 33.45 13.78 -3.36
CA LYS A 735 32.51 12.64 -3.31
C LYS A 735 32.14 12.19 -1.89
N LEU A 736 32.99 12.47 -0.89
CA LEU A 736 32.68 12.24 0.52
C LEU A 736 31.82 13.36 1.10
N ARG A 737 32.03 14.63 0.73
CA ARG A 737 31.14 15.75 1.08
C ARG A 737 29.73 15.51 0.51
N ASP A 738 29.62 15.16 -0.76
CA ASP A 738 28.34 14.88 -1.43
C ASP A 738 27.57 13.75 -0.72
N ARG A 739 28.29 12.68 -0.34
CA ARG A 739 27.71 11.55 0.43
C ARG A 739 27.23 11.96 1.81
N VAL A 740 27.98 12.81 2.53
CA VAL A 740 27.59 13.32 3.85
C VAL A 740 26.38 14.26 3.76
N ILE A 741 26.29 15.09 2.71
CA ILE A 741 25.11 15.93 2.43
C ILE A 741 23.89 15.04 2.17
N LEU A 742 24.01 14.05 1.28
CA LEU A 742 22.93 13.12 0.97
C LEU A 742 22.46 12.32 2.21
N GLN A 743 23.39 11.86 3.05
CA GLN A 743 23.05 11.19 4.31
C GLN A 743 22.37 12.14 5.31
N LYS A 744 22.74 13.42 5.35
CA LYS A 744 22.06 14.42 6.19
C LYS A 744 20.64 14.70 5.71
N GLU A 745 20.41 14.84 4.41
CA GLU A 745 19.06 14.97 3.83
C GLU A 745 18.19 13.73 4.08
N GLN A 746 18.78 12.53 4.04
CA GLN A 746 18.08 11.29 4.39
C GLN A 746 17.69 11.23 5.87
N LEU A 747 18.57 11.67 6.78
CA LEU A 747 18.26 11.76 8.21
C LEU A 747 17.20 12.82 8.50
N GLU A 748 17.28 14.01 7.90
CA GLU A 748 16.27 15.08 8.07
C GLU A 748 14.89 14.66 7.57
N LYS A 749 14.80 13.83 6.51
CA LYS A 749 13.55 13.21 6.06
C LYS A 749 13.07 12.13 7.04
N ALA A 750 13.94 11.24 7.49
CA ALA A 750 13.59 10.19 8.44
C ALA A 750 13.10 10.75 9.80
N ASP A 751 13.69 11.85 10.29
CA ASP A 751 13.21 12.50 11.52
C ASP A 751 11.89 13.28 11.30
N GLN A 752 11.63 13.82 10.10
CA GLN A 752 10.32 14.36 9.73
C GLN A 752 9.24 13.26 9.70
N GLU A 753 9.51 12.14 9.03
CA GLU A 753 8.64 10.95 9.01
C GLU A 753 8.40 10.40 10.42
N ARG A 754 9.45 10.29 11.25
CA ARG A 754 9.38 9.91 12.67
C ARG A 754 8.49 10.87 13.48
N PHE A 755 8.59 12.17 13.24
CA PHE A 755 7.75 13.18 13.90
C PHE A 755 6.28 13.09 13.44
N GLU A 756 6.01 12.90 12.15
CA GLU A 756 4.65 12.70 11.65
C GLU A 756 4.04 11.38 12.15
N LEU A 757 4.81 10.30 12.20
CA LEU A 757 4.41 9.03 12.79
C LEU A 757 4.13 9.17 14.29
N GLN A 758 4.99 9.86 15.06
CA GLN A 758 4.72 10.15 16.47
C GLN A 758 3.46 11.01 16.65
N LYS A 759 3.23 12.02 15.79
CA LYS A 759 2.02 12.85 15.79
C LYS A 759 0.76 12.02 15.48
N ARG A 760 0.86 11.07 14.55
CA ARG A 760 -0.22 10.16 14.14
C ARG A 760 -0.51 9.08 15.20
N ILE A 761 0.53 8.50 15.79
CA ILE A 761 0.46 7.61 16.97
C ILE A 761 -0.21 8.36 18.12
N LYS A 762 0.26 9.55 18.48
CA LYS A 762 -0.32 10.37 19.55
C LYS A 762 -1.79 10.75 19.30
N ALA A 763 -2.20 10.93 18.04
CA ALA A 763 -3.60 11.13 17.67
C ALA A 763 -4.47 9.86 17.82
N LEU A 764 -3.89 8.67 17.65
CA LEU A 764 -4.54 7.38 17.91
C LEU A 764 -4.57 7.06 19.42
N GLU A 765 -3.46 7.26 20.14
CA GLU A 765 -3.32 7.09 21.59
C GLU A 765 -4.19 8.06 22.39
N SER A 766 -4.39 9.29 21.92
CA SER A 766 -5.34 10.25 22.50
C SER A 766 -6.79 9.78 22.44
N GLY A 767 -7.06 8.63 21.81
CA GLY A 767 -8.35 7.97 21.77
C GLY A 767 -9.38 8.65 20.88
N SER A 768 -9.19 9.91 20.46
CA SER A 768 -10.22 10.69 19.77
C SER A 768 -10.73 10.04 18.48
N ALA A 769 -9.84 9.46 17.66
CA ALA A 769 -10.22 8.75 16.44
C ALA A 769 -10.98 7.45 16.76
N LEU A 770 -10.45 6.63 17.67
CA LEU A 770 -11.05 5.35 18.06
C LEU A 770 -12.39 5.55 18.79
N ALA A 771 -12.52 6.58 19.61
CA ALA A 771 -13.73 6.94 20.32
C ALA A 771 -14.81 7.50 19.37
N ALA A 772 -14.44 8.34 18.41
CA ALA A 772 -15.35 8.79 17.35
C ALA A 772 -15.84 7.61 16.50
N GLN A 773 -14.94 6.71 16.09
CA GLN A 773 -15.29 5.49 15.36
C GLN A 773 -16.19 4.55 16.19
N LYS A 774 -15.88 4.35 17.48
CA LYS A 774 -16.68 3.53 18.40
C LYS A 774 -18.06 4.13 18.65
N ALA A 775 -18.17 5.44 18.82
CA ALA A 775 -19.45 6.15 18.93
C ALA A 775 -20.28 6.05 17.64
N ALA A 776 -19.64 6.16 16.46
CA ALA A 776 -20.31 5.98 15.17
C ALA A 776 -20.83 4.54 15.00
N HIS A 777 -20.02 3.53 15.33
CA HIS A 777 -20.46 2.13 15.29
C HIS A 777 -21.56 1.84 16.33
N GLU A 778 -21.49 2.41 17.53
CA GLU A 778 -22.54 2.27 18.55
C GLU A 778 -23.87 2.93 18.10
N GLN A 779 -23.79 4.06 17.40
CA GLN A 779 -24.96 4.72 16.79
C GLN A 779 -25.56 3.85 15.66
N ILE A 780 -24.73 3.22 14.83
CA ILE A 780 -25.18 2.27 13.79
C ILE A 780 -25.85 1.05 14.43
N ILE A 781 -25.27 0.47 15.49
CA ILE A 781 -25.86 -0.65 16.25
C ILE A 781 -27.23 -0.25 16.84
N LYS A 782 -27.35 0.95 17.43
CA LYS A 782 -28.62 1.49 17.95
C LYS A 782 -29.66 1.78 16.84
N ASN A 783 -29.24 1.97 15.59
CA ASN A 783 -30.15 2.06 14.44
C ASN A 783 -30.63 0.66 14.02
N LEU A 784 -29.70 -0.27 13.79
CA LEU A 784 -30.00 -1.66 13.40
C LEU A 784 -30.84 -2.41 14.45
N GLN A 785 -30.67 -2.12 15.73
CA GLN A 785 -31.52 -2.64 16.81
C GLN A 785 -32.96 -2.08 16.74
N ARG A 786 -33.13 -0.78 16.43
CA ARG A 786 -34.45 -0.17 16.25
C ARG A 786 -35.14 -0.67 14.98
N GLU A 787 -34.39 -0.85 13.89
CA GLU A 787 -34.88 -1.42 12.64
C GLU A 787 -35.34 -2.87 12.82
N ASN A 788 -34.52 -3.73 13.44
CA ASN A 788 -34.95 -5.09 13.79
C ASN A 788 -36.20 -5.09 14.69
N ALA A 789 -36.27 -4.23 15.71
CA ALA A 789 -37.47 -4.13 16.55
C ALA A 789 -38.72 -3.68 15.77
N MET A 790 -38.58 -2.79 14.78
CA MET A 790 -39.68 -2.42 13.87
C MET A 790 -40.07 -3.56 12.92
N ILE A 791 -39.10 -4.32 12.40
CA ILE A 791 -39.34 -5.48 11.53
C ILE A 791 -40.03 -6.60 12.31
N SER A 792 -39.54 -6.96 13.51
CA SER A 792 -40.17 -7.97 14.37
C SER A 792 -41.59 -7.56 14.78
N THR A 793 -41.82 -6.29 15.17
CA THR A 793 -43.17 -5.85 15.53
C THR A 793 -44.12 -5.77 14.33
N ALA A 794 -43.64 -5.47 13.12
CA ALA A 794 -44.41 -5.59 11.89
C ALA A 794 -44.73 -7.07 11.55
N TRP A 795 -43.76 -7.97 11.71
CA TRP A 795 -43.95 -9.41 11.48
C TRP A 795 -44.95 -10.02 12.49
N TYR A 796 -44.88 -9.66 13.77
CA TYR A 796 -45.86 -10.10 14.77
C TYR A 796 -47.27 -9.53 14.48
N ASP A 797 -47.39 -8.27 14.04
CA ASP A 797 -48.69 -7.67 13.68
C ASP A 797 -49.28 -8.33 12.42
N LEU A 798 -48.46 -8.61 11.40
CA LEU A 798 -48.86 -9.35 10.21
C LEU A 798 -49.30 -10.79 10.54
N THR A 799 -48.51 -11.51 11.34
CA THR A 799 -48.82 -12.89 11.79
C THR A 799 -50.09 -12.92 12.63
N SER A 800 -50.27 -11.94 13.54
CA SER A 800 -51.48 -11.82 14.35
C SER A 800 -52.72 -11.55 13.50
N ARG A 801 -52.62 -10.71 12.45
CA ARG A 801 -53.71 -10.48 11.48
C ARG A 801 -54.04 -11.73 10.66
N LEU A 802 -53.03 -12.47 10.21
CA LEU A 802 -53.19 -13.72 9.48
C LEU A 802 -53.89 -14.78 10.34
N GLN A 803 -53.51 -14.90 11.61
CA GLN A 803 -54.16 -15.77 12.58
C GLN A 803 -55.60 -15.31 12.92
N SER A 804 -55.84 -14.01 13.12
CA SER A 804 -57.19 -13.49 13.39
C SER A 804 -58.15 -13.65 12.20
N ASN A 805 -57.65 -13.62 10.97
CA ASN A 805 -58.46 -13.87 9.78
C ASN A 805 -58.99 -15.32 9.68
N HIS A 806 -58.49 -16.25 10.50
CA HIS A 806 -59.05 -17.60 10.65
C HIS A 806 -60.09 -17.74 11.78
N VAL A 807 -60.35 -16.69 12.57
CA VAL A 807 -61.30 -16.74 13.70
C VAL A 807 -62.25 -15.53 13.64
N VAL A 808 -63.47 -15.76 13.15
CA VAL A 808 -64.52 -14.74 13.09
C VAL A 808 -65.06 -14.45 14.49
N LEU A 809 -64.51 -13.42 15.15
CA LEU A 809 -65.00 -12.89 16.42
C LEU A 809 -65.32 -11.40 16.34
N GLN A 810 -66.19 -10.96 17.23
CA GLN A 810 -66.93 -9.70 17.13
C GLN A 810 -66.07 -8.46 17.39
N ARG A 811 -66.46 -7.35 16.75
CA ARG A 811 -65.83 -6.03 16.94
C ARG A 811 -66.01 -5.55 18.39
N LYS A 812 -64.90 -5.38 19.12
CA LYS A 812 -64.77 -4.49 20.27
C LYS A 812 -63.50 -3.64 20.15
N ASP A 813 -63.39 -2.65 21.03
CA ASP A 813 -62.66 -1.38 20.91
C ASP A 813 -61.23 -1.38 20.34
N GLN A 814 -60.83 -0.19 19.86
CA GLN A 814 -59.60 0.06 19.11
C GLN A 814 -58.32 -0.51 19.78
N PRO A 815 -57.59 -1.44 19.14
CA PRO A 815 -56.21 -1.68 19.49
C PRO A 815 -55.36 -0.45 19.11
N LYS A 816 -54.37 -0.09 19.95
CA LYS A 816 -53.42 1.00 19.68
C LYS A 816 -52.67 0.71 18.37
N SER A 817 -53.06 1.42 17.30
CA SER A 817 -52.57 1.20 15.94
C SER A 817 -51.05 1.04 15.84
N TRP A 818 -50.61 0.08 15.03
CA TRP A 818 -49.19 -0.19 14.75
C TRP A 818 -48.43 1.07 14.31
N LEU A 819 -49.05 1.94 13.51
CA LEU A 819 -48.52 3.26 13.12
C LEU A 819 -48.23 4.17 14.32
N ASN A 820 -49.01 4.07 15.41
CA ASN A 820 -48.80 4.86 16.62
C ASN A 820 -47.66 4.31 17.48
N LYS A 821 -47.49 2.97 17.52
CA LYS A 821 -46.31 2.33 18.13
C LYS A 821 -45.03 2.71 17.38
N GLN A 822 -45.04 2.64 16.04
CA GLN A 822 -43.92 3.11 15.22
C GLN A 822 -43.58 4.58 15.47
N ARG A 823 -44.59 5.48 15.50
CA ARG A 823 -44.37 6.91 15.81
C ARG A 823 -43.71 7.12 17.18
N GLN A 824 -44.05 6.31 18.20
CA GLN A 824 -43.36 6.37 19.49
C GLN A 824 -41.93 5.81 19.43
N MET A 825 -41.66 4.74 18.68
CA MET A 825 -40.32 4.16 18.52
C MET A 825 -39.37 5.05 17.69
N VAL A 826 -39.90 5.79 16.72
CA VAL A 826 -39.13 6.73 15.87
C VAL A 826 -38.88 8.06 16.59
N ASN A 827 -39.88 8.60 17.30
CA ASN A 827 -39.77 9.90 17.98
C ASN A 827 -39.25 9.80 19.43
N GLY A 828 -39.05 8.59 19.95
CA GLY A 828 -38.51 8.34 21.28
C GLY A 828 -37.04 8.71 21.39
N LYS A 829 -36.76 9.97 21.74
CA LYS A 829 -35.44 10.37 22.22
C LYS A 829 -35.20 9.77 23.61
N SER A 830 -34.10 9.05 23.74
CA SER A 830 -33.42 8.69 24.99
C SER A 830 -31.93 8.99 24.84
#